data_AF-A0A0H5CJ66-F1
#
_entry.id   AF-A0A0H5CJ66-F1
#
_cell.length_a   1.000
_cell.length_b   1.000
_cell.length_c   1.000
_cell.angle_alpha   90.00
_cell.angle_beta   90.00
_cell.angle_gamma   90.00
#
_symmetry.space_group_name_H-M   'P 1'
#
loop_
_entity.id
_entity.type
_entity.pdbx_description
1 polymer ?
#
loop_
_entity_poly.entity_id
_entity_poly.type
_entity_poly.pdbx_seq_one_letter_code
_entity_poly.pdbx_strand_id
1 'polypeptide(L)'
;MVEDIEAGRIAIVGMAVRVPGANRDLDLFWRNIRDGVDSISFFGRDELLGWGVPADLVDQPNFVPARGILSDADRFDGRLFSYSPQDCALMDPQQRVLLECAWSALEHAGLSPVAQDGNRTGVYVGTGMNVYLLDNLWPNERALKAAGGLQLVISSDKDFAATRIGYKLNLQGPALTLQSACSTSLVAVHLACQSLLTYDADVALAGGATIAPPTRRGHLHEPGGIFSPDGRCRTFDSQAAGTVPADGAGMVVLKRLEDALRDHDTVYAVIAGSAVNNDGARKAGFTAPGPTGQAAVIAAALEVADVDPDTIGLIETHGTGTALGDPIEVAALRQVFDTDRPDRAPCALTALKSTVGHLDTAAGVVGVIKTALALRHHTIPPVAHFDTANPALGLADSVFSVPSEARPWEPIDGVRRAGVSAFGIGGTNSHVVLEEAPTRGPGRRRRVAELIMVSAKTEPAARESLARVAAFVDDAAHPELADIAYTLRTGRTELPFRAAYVTGQDPGRVPMRAGITEGNGVVFAMTGEGELTGNRPNYDGDPVYRDIIDTGVGALRTSGVELDEEERRRVERFLASTALAAALRGRGVSPDALLGTGVGAVAAACAAGVLTVPEGLGLVTGSLADARIIPRAPRVPLYSPAGQELTEAEATDLDRLRALLHTPAGSALAETVGQLKPAAWIEIGTAVTAHLPSGAAATPTDRHSRLLTAVGALWELGIGGPWATVHDISRGRVPVPTYPFAATRHYFDAPAATATTTQ
;
A
#
# COMPACT_ATOMS: atom_id res chain seq x y z
N MET A 1 22.89 8.72 -10.02
CA MET A 1 23.02 8.49 -11.47
C MET A 1 21.61 8.33 -11.99
N VAL A 2 21.09 9.41 -12.57
CA VAL A 2 19.80 9.45 -13.28
C VAL A 2 20.21 9.86 -14.69
N GLU A 3 20.78 8.93 -15.43
CA GLU A 3 21.08 9.14 -16.85
C GLU A 3 20.04 8.31 -17.62
N ASP A 4 19.30 9.02 -18.47
CA ASP A 4 18.27 8.57 -19.41
C ASP A 4 17.15 7.66 -18.86
N ILE A 5 16.31 8.20 -17.94
CA ILE A 5 14.94 7.69 -17.82
C ILE A 5 14.21 8.15 -19.07
N GLU A 6 13.97 7.27 -20.05
CA GLU A 6 13.18 7.70 -21.21
C GLU A 6 11.76 8.03 -20.75
N ALA A 7 11.30 9.21 -21.16
CA ALA A 7 9.99 9.74 -20.81
C ALA A 7 8.88 8.80 -21.30
N GLY A 8 7.74 8.79 -20.60
CA GLY A 8 6.57 7.99 -21.01
C GLY A 8 6.44 6.61 -20.35
N ARG A 9 7.39 6.20 -19.51
CA ARG A 9 7.31 4.94 -18.75
C ARG A 9 6.50 5.06 -17.45
N ILE A 10 5.76 4.00 -17.12
CA ILE A 10 4.89 3.94 -15.94
C ILE A 10 5.38 2.86 -14.96
N ALA A 11 5.66 3.24 -13.72
CA ALA A 11 6.06 2.32 -12.65
C ALA A 11 4.86 1.64 -12.01
N ILE A 12 4.95 0.33 -11.80
CA ILE A 12 4.09 -0.41 -10.87
C ILE A 12 4.71 -0.27 -9.48
N VAL A 13 4.05 0.48 -8.59
CA VAL A 13 4.55 0.78 -7.23
C VAL A 13 3.80 0.04 -6.13
N GLY A 14 2.66 -0.59 -6.43
CA GLY A 14 1.89 -1.37 -5.45
C GLY A 14 0.96 -2.36 -6.12
N MET A 15 0.58 -3.42 -5.41
CA MET A 15 -0.21 -4.52 -5.96
C MET A 15 -1.05 -5.17 -4.86
N ALA A 16 -2.21 -5.70 -5.22
CA ALA A 16 -3.02 -6.56 -4.36
C ALA A 16 -3.71 -7.64 -5.19
N VAL A 17 -3.83 -8.85 -4.64
CA VAL A 17 -4.47 -9.99 -5.28
C VAL A 17 -5.36 -10.76 -4.30
N ARG A 18 -6.48 -11.25 -4.81
CA ARG A 18 -7.38 -12.20 -4.13
C ARG A 18 -7.86 -13.22 -5.15
N VAL A 19 -7.26 -14.41 -5.15
CA VAL A 19 -7.48 -15.46 -6.15
C VAL A 19 -7.57 -16.84 -5.46
N PRO A 20 -8.01 -17.90 -6.17
CA PRO A 20 -7.97 -19.26 -5.64
C PRO A 20 -6.56 -19.61 -5.18
N GLY A 21 -6.45 -20.24 -4.02
CA GLY A 21 -5.16 -20.60 -3.41
C GLY A 21 -4.37 -19.46 -2.78
N ALA A 22 -4.72 -18.18 -3.01
CA ALA A 22 -4.04 -17.03 -2.42
C ALA A 22 -4.99 -15.84 -2.19
N ASN A 23 -5.43 -15.66 -0.95
CA ASN A 23 -6.38 -14.63 -0.56
C ASN A 23 -5.71 -13.56 0.32
N ARG A 24 -5.49 -12.35 -0.22
CA ARG A 24 -4.83 -11.22 0.46
C ARG A 24 -3.36 -11.52 0.85
N ASP A 25 -2.69 -12.39 0.09
CA ASP A 25 -1.30 -12.78 0.31
C ASP A 25 -0.57 -12.87 -1.04
N LEU A 26 0.25 -11.85 -1.32
CA LEU A 26 1.03 -11.77 -2.57
C LEU A 26 2.18 -12.78 -2.61
N ASP A 27 2.80 -13.08 -1.45
CA ASP A 27 3.94 -13.98 -1.36
C ASP A 27 3.48 -15.44 -1.54
N LEU A 28 2.34 -15.81 -0.98
CA LEU A 28 1.69 -17.08 -1.27
C LEU A 28 1.26 -17.19 -2.72
N PHE A 29 0.71 -16.11 -3.31
CA PHE A 29 0.38 -16.10 -4.74
C PHE A 29 1.62 -16.39 -5.59
N TRP A 30 2.73 -15.69 -5.35
CA TRP A 30 3.97 -15.94 -6.07
C TRP A 30 4.49 -17.37 -5.88
N ARG A 31 4.52 -17.88 -4.65
CA ARG A 31 4.94 -19.26 -4.37
C ARG A 31 4.11 -20.28 -5.14
N ASN A 32 2.78 -20.13 -5.13
CA ASN A 32 1.88 -21.02 -5.86
C ASN A 32 2.15 -20.97 -7.38
N ILE A 33 2.38 -19.78 -7.95
CA ILE A 33 2.71 -19.64 -9.38
C ILE A 33 4.07 -20.27 -9.71
N ARG A 34 5.10 -19.98 -8.91
CA ARG A 34 6.44 -20.55 -9.10
C ARG A 34 6.42 -22.08 -9.01
N ASP A 35 5.65 -22.62 -8.08
CA ASP A 35 5.57 -24.06 -7.82
C ASP A 35 4.53 -24.78 -8.72
N GLY A 36 3.87 -24.06 -9.63
CA GLY A 36 2.91 -24.65 -10.57
C GLY A 36 1.64 -25.22 -9.91
N VAL A 37 1.20 -24.64 -8.79
CA VAL A 37 0.07 -25.14 -8.00
C VAL A 37 -1.26 -24.94 -8.73
N ASP A 38 -2.00 -26.05 -8.92
CA ASP A 38 -3.40 -26.03 -9.35
C ASP A 38 -4.31 -25.68 -8.16
N SER A 39 -4.98 -24.53 -8.26
CA SER A 39 -5.87 -23.98 -7.22
C SER A 39 -7.35 -24.18 -7.53
N ILE A 40 -7.70 -25.02 -8.51
CA ILE A 40 -9.08 -25.37 -8.83
C ILE A 40 -9.65 -26.33 -7.77
N SER A 41 -10.88 -26.05 -7.32
CA SER A 41 -11.62 -26.91 -6.40
C SER A 41 -12.57 -27.82 -7.17
N PHE A 42 -12.71 -29.06 -6.69
CA PHE A 42 -13.66 -30.06 -7.17
C PHE A 42 -14.68 -30.36 -6.07
N PHE A 43 -15.95 -30.54 -6.44
CA PHE A 43 -17.05 -30.64 -5.49
C PHE A 43 -17.76 -31.98 -5.56
N GLY A 44 -18.12 -32.52 -4.40
CA GLY A 44 -19.01 -33.67 -4.30
C GLY A 44 -20.46 -33.31 -4.61
N ARG A 45 -21.24 -34.30 -5.06
CA ARG A 45 -22.68 -34.15 -5.29
C ARG A 45 -23.42 -33.61 -4.06
N ASP A 46 -23.22 -34.24 -2.91
CA ASP A 46 -23.95 -33.89 -1.68
C ASP A 46 -23.59 -32.47 -1.19
N GLU A 47 -22.35 -32.02 -1.41
CA GLU A 47 -21.94 -30.65 -1.11
C GLU A 47 -22.67 -29.65 -1.99
N LEU A 48 -22.73 -29.90 -3.30
CA LEU A 48 -23.44 -29.05 -4.26
C LEU A 48 -24.93 -28.94 -3.92
N LEU A 49 -25.59 -30.07 -3.61
CA LEU A 49 -26.99 -30.09 -3.18
C LEU A 49 -27.16 -29.32 -1.85
N GLY A 50 -26.24 -29.51 -0.90
CA GLY A 50 -26.22 -28.79 0.37
C GLY A 50 -26.02 -27.27 0.22
N TRP A 51 -25.36 -26.83 -0.85
CA TRP A 51 -25.22 -25.41 -1.23
C TRP A 51 -26.38 -24.88 -2.09
N GLY A 52 -27.40 -25.71 -2.35
CA GLY A 52 -28.59 -25.32 -3.09
C GLY A 52 -28.44 -25.36 -4.61
N VAL A 53 -27.41 -26.04 -5.14
CA VAL A 53 -27.31 -26.30 -6.58
C VAL A 53 -28.41 -27.31 -6.96
N PRO A 54 -29.26 -27.01 -7.97
CA PRO A 54 -30.37 -27.90 -8.33
C PRO A 54 -29.89 -29.31 -8.75
N ALA A 55 -30.58 -30.35 -8.27
CA ALA A 55 -30.21 -31.73 -8.54
C ALA A 55 -30.23 -32.07 -10.04
N ASP A 56 -31.22 -31.54 -10.76
CA ASP A 56 -31.37 -31.66 -12.22
C ASP A 56 -30.23 -31.01 -13.01
N LEU A 57 -29.52 -30.05 -12.42
CA LEU A 57 -28.27 -29.50 -12.98
C LEU A 57 -27.07 -30.40 -12.65
N VAL A 58 -26.94 -30.83 -11.39
CA VAL A 58 -25.81 -31.68 -10.95
C VAL A 58 -25.83 -33.06 -11.62
N ASP A 59 -27.01 -33.58 -11.94
CA ASP A 59 -27.23 -34.86 -12.62
C ASP A 59 -26.97 -34.84 -14.13
N GLN A 60 -26.74 -33.67 -14.73
CA GLN A 60 -26.51 -33.60 -16.17
C GLN A 60 -25.17 -34.27 -16.52
N PRO A 61 -25.11 -35.14 -17.56
CA PRO A 61 -23.89 -35.82 -17.95
C PRO A 61 -22.72 -34.90 -18.33
N ASN A 62 -23.01 -33.66 -18.72
CA ASN A 62 -22.03 -32.63 -19.09
C ASN A 62 -21.77 -31.61 -17.97
N PHE A 63 -22.26 -31.85 -16.75
CA PHE A 63 -21.95 -31.02 -15.60
C PHE A 63 -20.58 -31.35 -15.04
N VAL A 64 -19.73 -30.34 -14.93
CA VAL A 64 -18.36 -30.43 -14.42
C VAL A 64 -18.33 -29.74 -13.05
N PRO A 65 -18.18 -30.50 -11.94
CA PRO A 65 -18.24 -29.95 -10.59
C PRO A 65 -16.89 -29.30 -10.18
N ALA A 66 -16.38 -28.36 -10.97
CA ALA A 66 -15.10 -27.71 -10.74
C ALA A 66 -15.16 -26.18 -10.93
N ARG A 67 -14.45 -25.45 -10.06
CA ARG A 67 -14.35 -23.98 -10.09
C ARG A 67 -13.14 -23.47 -9.31
N GLY A 68 -12.52 -22.39 -9.76
CA GLY A 68 -11.61 -21.61 -8.92
C GLY A 68 -12.41 -20.75 -7.93
N ILE A 69 -12.27 -20.99 -6.62
CA ILE A 69 -13.09 -20.32 -5.60
C ILE A 69 -12.35 -19.24 -4.83
N LEU A 70 -13.07 -18.18 -4.48
CA LEU A 70 -12.65 -17.22 -3.45
C LEU A 70 -13.45 -17.50 -2.16
N SER A 71 -12.79 -18.09 -1.15
CA SER A 71 -13.43 -18.64 0.06
C SER A 71 -14.22 -17.63 0.88
N ASP A 72 -13.74 -16.38 0.94
CA ASP A 72 -14.28 -15.30 1.79
C ASP A 72 -14.82 -14.13 0.96
N ALA A 73 -15.43 -14.43 -0.19
CA ALA A 73 -16.08 -13.43 -1.03
C ALA A 73 -17.33 -12.83 -0.36
N ASP A 74 -17.96 -13.55 0.57
CA ASP A 74 -19.11 -13.09 1.35
C ASP A 74 -18.71 -12.25 2.58
N ARG A 75 -17.40 -12.10 2.86
CA ARG A 75 -16.87 -11.36 4.00
C ARG A 75 -16.34 -9.98 3.62
N PHE A 76 -16.52 -9.00 4.51
CA PHE A 76 -16.10 -7.63 4.29
C PHE A 76 -15.99 -6.82 5.58
N ASP A 77 -14.99 -5.95 5.70
CA ASP A 77 -14.84 -5.04 6.85
C ASP A 77 -15.66 -3.75 6.67
N GLY A 78 -16.98 -3.86 6.86
CA GLY A 78 -17.88 -2.70 6.76
C GLY A 78 -17.56 -1.57 7.74
N ARG A 79 -16.96 -1.87 8.90
CA ARG A 79 -16.63 -0.86 9.92
C ARG A 79 -15.48 0.03 9.47
N LEU A 80 -14.45 -0.54 8.84
CA LEU A 80 -13.34 0.22 8.26
C LEU A 80 -13.86 1.31 7.31
N PHE A 81 -14.77 0.92 6.43
CA PHE A 81 -15.33 1.78 5.39
C PHE A 81 -16.61 2.53 5.81
N SER A 82 -16.99 2.50 7.09
CA SER A 82 -18.18 3.17 7.63
C SER A 82 -19.48 2.80 6.87
N TYR A 83 -19.73 1.51 6.67
CA TYR A 83 -20.97 0.97 6.14
C TYR A 83 -21.79 0.27 7.24
N SER A 84 -23.12 0.36 7.13
CA SER A 84 -24.00 -0.45 7.96
C SER A 84 -23.92 -1.93 7.55
N PRO A 85 -24.23 -2.89 8.45
CA PRO A 85 -24.29 -4.30 8.07
C PRO A 85 -25.28 -4.60 6.94
N GLN A 86 -26.37 -3.82 6.87
CA GLN A 86 -27.40 -3.93 5.84
C GLN A 86 -26.89 -3.47 4.47
N ASP A 87 -26.20 -2.33 4.40
CA ASP A 87 -25.60 -1.86 3.16
C ASP A 87 -24.54 -2.86 2.66
N CYS A 88 -23.69 -3.36 3.56
CA CYS A 88 -22.69 -4.37 3.20
C CYS A 88 -23.31 -5.64 2.62
N ALA A 89 -24.47 -6.06 3.13
CA ALA A 89 -25.17 -7.26 2.66
C ALA A 89 -25.85 -7.06 1.29
N LEU A 90 -26.28 -5.83 0.97
CA LEU A 90 -26.83 -5.47 -0.33
C LEU A 90 -25.75 -5.27 -1.40
N MET A 91 -24.52 -4.92 -0.99
CA MET A 91 -23.42 -4.66 -1.90
C MET A 91 -22.96 -5.91 -2.64
N ASP A 92 -22.81 -5.78 -3.96
CA ASP A 92 -22.12 -6.74 -4.82
C ASP A 92 -20.77 -7.12 -4.17
N PRO A 93 -20.52 -8.42 -3.90
CA PRO A 93 -19.23 -8.92 -3.46
C PRO A 93 -18.04 -8.38 -4.26
N GLN A 94 -18.20 -8.19 -5.57
CA GLN A 94 -17.13 -7.68 -6.44
C GLN A 94 -16.70 -6.25 -6.03
N GLN A 95 -17.64 -5.38 -5.68
CA GLN A 95 -17.35 -4.02 -5.23
C GLN A 95 -16.67 -4.03 -3.84
N ARG A 96 -17.09 -4.93 -2.94
CA ARG A 96 -16.50 -5.09 -1.61
C ARG A 96 -15.05 -5.55 -1.70
N VAL A 97 -14.81 -6.59 -2.51
CA VAL A 97 -13.48 -7.14 -2.73
C VAL A 97 -12.55 -6.13 -3.40
N LEU A 98 -13.02 -5.40 -4.42
CA LEU A 98 -12.24 -4.34 -5.06
C LEU A 98 -11.85 -3.21 -4.10
N LEU A 99 -12.74 -2.82 -3.18
CA LEU A 99 -12.45 -1.78 -2.20
C LEU A 99 -11.34 -2.18 -1.23
N GLU A 100 -11.35 -3.43 -0.76
CA GLU A 100 -10.25 -3.97 0.06
C GLU A 100 -8.95 -4.17 -0.74
N CYS A 101 -9.03 -4.55 -2.02
CA CYS A 101 -7.88 -4.62 -2.92
C CYS A 101 -7.27 -3.23 -3.16
N ALA A 102 -8.08 -2.19 -3.36
CA ALA A 102 -7.60 -0.81 -3.48
C ALA A 102 -6.85 -0.36 -2.23
N TRP A 103 -7.43 -0.60 -1.04
CA TRP A 103 -6.76 -0.32 0.23
C TRP A 103 -5.42 -1.04 0.35
N SER A 104 -5.42 -2.36 0.11
CA SER A 104 -4.21 -3.19 0.23
C SER A 104 -3.12 -2.79 -0.77
N ALA A 105 -3.50 -2.44 -2.00
CA ALA A 105 -2.55 -2.06 -3.05
C ALA A 105 -1.87 -0.71 -2.72
N LEU A 106 -2.62 0.26 -2.17
CA LEU A 106 -2.06 1.53 -1.69
C LEU A 106 -1.11 1.32 -0.50
N GLU A 107 -1.50 0.49 0.48
CA GLU A 107 -0.61 0.16 1.60
C GLU A 107 0.66 -0.58 1.15
N HIS A 108 0.55 -1.46 0.16
CA HIS A 108 1.68 -2.15 -0.45
C HIS A 108 2.61 -1.18 -1.21
N ALA A 109 2.06 -0.10 -1.78
CA ALA A 109 2.82 1.00 -2.34
C ALA A 109 3.47 1.93 -1.29
N GLY A 110 3.15 1.76 -0.01
CA GLY A 110 3.53 2.70 1.04
C GLY A 110 2.83 4.05 0.93
N LEU A 111 1.66 4.08 0.30
CA LEU A 111 0.81 5.27 0.20
C LEU A 111 -0.36 5.12 1.17
N SER A 112 -0.70 6.20 1.89
CA SER A 112 -1.88 6.21 2.77
C SER A 112 -3.14 5.92 1.95
N PRO A 113 -3.93 4.88 2.31
CA PRO A 113 -5.15 4.54 1.58
C PRO A 113 -6.19 5.66 1.53
N VAL A 114 -6.30 6.46 2.60
CA VAL A 114 -7.18 7.62 2.64
C VAL A 114 -6.34 8.88 2.45
N ALA A 115 -6.59 9.62 1.38
CA ALA A 115 -5.91 10.89 1.12
C ALA A 115 -6.41 11.97 2.10
N GLN A 116 -5.50 12.74 2.71
CA GLN A 116 -5.87 13.75 3.72
C GLN A 116 -6.58 14.96 3.10
N ASP A 117 -5.99 15.58 2.07
CA ASP A 117 -6.57 16.76 1.39
C ASP A 117 -7.22 16.41 0.04
N GLY A 118 -7.41 15.12 -0.21
CA GLY A 118 -7.63 14.59 -1.55
C GLY A 118 -6.37 14.65 -2.40
N ASN A 119 -6.17 13.63 -3.23
CA ASN A 119 -5.11 13.64 -4.23
C ASN A 119 -5.69 13.31 -5.60
N ARG A 120 -4.93 13.64 -6.65
CA ARG A 120 -5.31 13.35 -8.03
C ARG A 120 -5.05 11.88 -8.36
N THR A 121 -5.51 10.98 -7.49
CA THR A 121 -5.45 9.53 -7.75
C THR A 121 -6.65 9.11 -8.58
N GLY A 122 -6.40 8.56 -9.77
CA GLY A 122 -7.44 7.98 -10.62
C GLY A 122 -7.78 6.53 -10.23
N VAL A 123 -8.98 6.07 -10.58
CA VAL A 123 -9.48 4.71 -10.36
C VAL A 123 -10.08 4.17 -11.66
N TYR A 124 -9.50 3.09 -12.18
CA TYR A 124 -9.90 2.43 -13.42
C TYR A 124 -10.16 0.96 -13.13
N VAL A 125 -11.42 0.55 -13.07
CA VAL A 125 -11.77 -0.83 -12.70
C VAL A 125 -12.90 -1.39 -13.56
N GLY A 126 -13.08 -2.70 -13.51
CA GLY A 126 -14.29 -3.33 -14.03
C GLY A 126 -14.69 -4.56 -13.23
N THR A 127 -15.99 -4.84 -13.23
CA THR A 127 -16.57 -6.02 -12.59
C THR A 127 -17.24 -6.94 -13.61
N GLY A 128 -17.31 -8.22 -13.29
CA GLY A 128 -18.05 -9.20 -14.06
C GLY A 128 -19.56 -8.98 -13.95
N MET A 129 -20.34 -9.83 -14.61
CA MET A 129 -21.81 -9.82 -14.43
C MET A 129 -22.15 -9.98 -12.95
N ASN A 130 -23.04 -9.12 -12.43
CA ASN A 130 -23.50 -9.21 -11.05
C ASN A 130 -24.56 -10.31 -10.90
N VAL A 131 -24.08 -11.54 -10.76
CA VAL A 131 -24.92 -12.73 -10.51
C VAL A 131 -25.54 -12.66 -9.10
N TYR A 132 -24.92 -11.95 -8.15
CA TYR A 132 -25.48 -11.75 -6.81
C TYR A 132 -26.83 -11.03 -6.83
N LEU A 133 -26.96 -10.00 -7.66
CA LEU A 133 -28.22 -9.29 -7.85
C LEU A 133 -29.30 -10.25 -8.34
N LEU A 134 -28.99 -11.09 -9.32
CA LEU A 134 -29.94 -11.98 -9.99
C LEU A 134 -30.36 -13.15 -9.10
N ASP A 135 -29.40 -13.83 -8.47
CA ASP A 135 -29.64 -15.11 -7.79
C ASP A 135 -29.99 -14.91 -6.31
N ASN A 136 -29.50 -13.84 -5.67
CA ASN A 136 -29.64 -13.63 -4.23
C ASN A 136 -30.55 -12.47 -3.84
N LEU A 137 -30.49 -11.33 -4.55
CA LEU A 137 -31.19 -10.11 -4.13
C LEU A 137 -32.57 -9.97 -4.76
N TRP A 138 -32.66 -10.07 -6.09
CA TRP A 138 -33.91 -9.90 -6.84
C TRP A 138 -35.03 -10.86 -6.41
N PRO A 139 -34.78 -12.16 -6.20
CA PRO A 139 -35.82 -13.08 -5.74
C PRO A 139 -36.09 -12.98 -4.23
N ASN A 140 -35.34 -12.16 -3.48
CA ASN A 140 -35.42 -12.07 -2.03
C ASN A 140 -36.23 -10.85 -1.57
N GLU A 141 -37.48 -11.08 -1.14
CA GLU A 141 -38.36 -10.01 -0.66
C GLU A 141 -37.76 -9.20 0.50
N ARG A 142 -36.97 -9.83 1.38
CA ARG A 142 -36.34 -9.13 2.50
C ARG A 142 -35.27 -8.17 1.98
N ALA A 143 -34.48 -8.57 1.00
CA ALA A 143 -33.50 -7.70 0.36
C ALA A 143 -34.18 -6.51 -0.34
N LEU A 144 -35.26 -6.76 -1.08
CA LEU A 144 -36.05 -5.71 -1.74
C LEU A 144 -36.71 -4.74 -0.74
N LYS A 145 -37.25 -5.23 0.38
CA LYS A 145 -37.81 -4.37 1.44
C LYS A 145 -36.72 -3.62 2.23
N ALA A 146 -35.54 -4.21 2.36
CA ALA A 146 -34.39 -3.61 3.03
C ALA A 146 -33.77 -2.46 2.22
N ALA A 147 -34.06 -2.33 0.93
CA ALA A 147 -33.47 -1.30 0.07
C ALA A 147 -34.56 -0.46 -0.61
N GLY A 148 -34.43 0.87 -0.57
CA GLY A 148 -35.08 1.68 -1.60
C GLY A 148 -34.51 1.32 -2.98
N GLY A 149 -35.31 1.44 -4.05
CA GLY A 149 -34.88 1.04 -5.41
C GLY A 149 -33.52 1.65 -5.82
N LEU A 150 -33.27 2.91 -5.47
CA LEU A 150 -31.99 3.58 -5.72
C LEU A 150 -30.82 2.94 -4.96
N GLN A 151 -31.01 2.52 -3.71
CA GLN A 151 -29.95 1.91 -2.90
C GLN A 151 -29.54 0.54 -3.47
N LEU A 152 -30.50 -0.23 -3.98
CA LEU A 152 -30.23 -1.50 -4.63
C LEU A 152 -29.41 -1.30 -5.92
N VAL A 153 -29.76 -0.29 -6.73
CA VAL A 153 -29.02 0.09 -7.93
C VAL A 153 -27.59 0.49 -7.57
N ILE A 154 -27.40 1.42 -6.63
CA ILE A 154 -26.07 1.88 -6.20
C ILE A 154 -25.22 0.71 -5.71
N SER A 155 -25.81 -0.24 -4.99
CA SER A 155 -25.10 -1.36 -4.38
C SER A 155 -24.75 -2.49 -5.37
N SER A 156 -25.40 -2.52 -6.54
CA SER A 156 -25.36 -3.67 -7.45
C SER A 156 -24.90 -3.35 -8.86
N ASP A 157 -25.13 -2.13 -9.35
CA ASP A 157 -24.77 -1.75 -10.71
C ASP A 157 -23.24 -1.64 -10.85
N LYS A 158 -22.73 -1.95 -12.03
CA LYS A 158 -21.29 -1.92 -12.33
C LYS A 158 -20.74 -0.51 -12.17
N ASP A 159 -21.50 0.52 -12.53
CA ASP A 159 -21.09 1.93 -12.57
C ASP A 159 -20.43 2.39 -11.26
N PHE A 160 -20.88 1.86 -10.13
CA PHE A 160 -20.46 2.32 -8.81
C PHE A 160 -19.18 1.67 -8.27
N ALA A 161 -18.56 0.72 -8.99
CA ALA A 161 -17.33 0.08 -8.53
C ALA A 161 -16.18 1.09 -8.35
N ALA A 162 -15.88 1.89 -9.38
CA ALA A 162 -14.79 2.88 -9.33
C ALA A 162 -15.11 4.07 -8.40
N THR A 163 -16.32 4.63 -8.52
CA THR A 163 -16.73 5.82 -7.76
C THR A 163 -16.84 5.55 -6.26
N ARG A 164 -17.19 4.31 -5.87
CA ARG A 164 -17.18 3.91 -4.46
C ARG A 164 -15.78 3.89 -3.87
N ILE A 165 -14.79 3.42 -4.63
CA ILE A 165 -13.37 3.47 -4.22
C ILE A 165 -12.95 4.93 -4.07
N GLY A 166 -13.20 5.76 -5.09
CA GLY A 166 -12.88 7.19 -5.04
C GLY A 166 -13.49 7.90 -3.83
N TYR A 167 -14.79 7.67 -3.58
CA TYR A 167 -15.50 8.24 -2.43
C TYR A 167 -14.95 7.77 -1.08
N LYS A 168 -14.73 6.45 -0.90
CA LYS A 168 -14.32 5.90 0.40
C LYS A 168 -12.86 6.16 0.74
N LEU A 169 -12.01 6.37 -0.26
CA LEU A 169 -10.59 6.59 -0.11
C LEU A 169 -10.19 8.08 -0.30
N ASN A 170 -11.17 8.96 -0.53
CA ASN A 170 -10.98 10.39 -0.79
C ASN A 170 -10.07 10.68 -2.00
N LEU A 171 -10.28 9.96 -3.11
CA LEU A 171 -9.48 10.10 -4.33
C LEU A 171 -10.23 10.99 -5.33
N GLN A 172 -9.55 12.00 -5.87
CA GLN A 172 -10.15 13.08 -6.67
C GLN A 172 -9.69 13.08 -8.13
N GLY A 173 -8.96 12.05 -8.58
CA GLY A 173 -8.72 11.81 -10.01
C GLY A 173 -9.94 11.17 -10.71
N PRO A 174 -9.82 10.86 -12.01
CA PRO A 174 -10.92 10.20 -12.75
C PRO A 174 -11.28 8.85 -12.13
N ALA A 175 -12.58 8.56 -11.95
CA ALA A 175 -13.07 7.30 -11.42
C ALA A 175 -14.01 6.63 -12.42
N LEU A 176 -13.48 5.69 -13.21
CA LEU A 176 -14.16 5.06 -14.33
C LEU A 176 -14.33 3.56 -14.12
N THR A 177 -15.58 3.10 -14.29
CA THR A 177 -15.88 1.68 -14.46
C THR A 177 -15.96 1.39 -15.97
N LEU A 178 -15.23 0.38 -16.44
CA LEU A 178 -15.18 0.02 -17.86
C LEU A 178 -15.37 -1.48 -18.08
N GLN A 179 -15.76 -1.86 -19.31
CA GLN A 179 -16.16 -3.22 -19.66
C GLN A 179 -15.72 -3.57 -21.08
N SER A 180 -14.94 -4.65 -21.20
CA SER A 180 -14.57 -5.30 -22.46
C SER A 180 -14.43 -6.82 -22.29
N ALA A 181 -15.31 -7.43 -21.49
CA ALA A 181 -15.25 -8.86 -21.14
C ALA A 181 -13.87 -9.23 -20.56
N CYS A 182 -13.24 -10.30 -21.05
CA CYS A 182 -12.00 -10.85 -20.52
C CYS A 182 -10.78 -9.89 -20.62
N SER A 183 -10.83 -8.85 -21.47
CA SER A 183 -9.78 -7.83 -21.56
C SER A 183 -9.96 -6.65 -20.60
N THR A 184 -11.06 -6.59 -19.85
CA THR A 184 -11.49 -5.42 -19.05
C THR A 184 -10.39 -4.84 -18.18
N SER A 185 -9.76 -5.65 -17.33
CA SER A 185 -8.74 -5.14 -16.40
C SER A 185 -7.43 -4.75 -17.09
N LEU A 186 -7.09 -5.33 -18.24
CA LEU A 186 -5.90 -4.90 -19.00
C LEU A 186 -6.16 -3.59 -19.74
N VAL A 187 -7.37 -3.39 -20.26
CA VAL A 187 -7.81 -2.09 -20.78
C VAL A 187 -7.84 -1.03 -19.67
N ALA A 188 -8.20 -1.41 -18.43
CA ALA A 188 -8.11 -0.51 -17.28
C ALA A 188 -6.67 -0.09 -16.96
N VAL A 189 -5.71 -1.00 -17.04
CA VAL A 189 -4.28 -0.68 -16.93
C VAL A 189 -3.85 0.28 -18.04
N HIS A 190 -4.26 0.03 -19.30
CA HIS A 190 -3.96 0.93 -20.41
C HIS A 190 -4.50 2.36 -20.17
N LEU A 191 -5.78 2.52 -19.81
CA LEU A 191 -6.37 3.84 -19.56
C LEU A 191 -5.75 4.55 -18.35
N ALA A 192 -5.39 3.80 -17.31
CA ALA A 192 -4.66 4.34 -16.17
C ALA A 192 -3.28 4.87 -16.58
N CYS A 193 -2.56 4.15 -17.45
CA CYS A 193 -1.30 4.63 -18.02
C CYS A 193 -1.52 5.92 -18.83
N GLN A 194 -2.52 5.95 -19.70
CA GLN A 194 -2.85 7.16 -20.49
C GLN A 194 -3.15 8.36 -19.58
N SER A 195 -3.94 8.17 -18.53
CA SER A 195 -4.29 9.23 -17.57
C SER A 195 -3.08 9.79 -16.81
N LEU A 196 -2.08 8.96 -16.52
CA LEU A 196 -0.82 9.41 -15.94
C LEU A 196 0.01 10.21 -16.95
N LEU A 197 0.04 9.79 -18.22
CA LEU A 197 0.79 10.46 -19.28
C LEU A 197 0.17 11.79 -19.71
N THR A 198 -1.17 11.91 -19.66
CA THR A 198 -1.90 13.16 -19.91
C THR A 198 -1.98 14.04 -18.66
N TYR A 199 -1.39 13.60 -17.54
CA TYR A 199 -1.44 14.29 -16.24
C TYR A 199 -2.86 14.51 -15.71
N ASP A 200 -3.85 13.71 -16.11
CA ASP A 200 -5.18 13.70 -15.48
C ASP A 200 -5.12 13.15 -14.05
N ALA A 201 -4.14 12.28 -13.79
CA ALA A 201 -3.83 11.72 -12.48
C ALA A 201 -2.32 11.77 -12.17
N ASP A 202 -1.98 11.76 -10.88
CA ASP A 202 -0.59 11.65 -10.39
C ASP A 202 -0.26 10.25 -9.85
N VAL A 203 -1.31 9.51 -9.47
CA VAL A 203 -1.30 8.10 -9.09
C VAL A 203 -2.53 7.47 -9.75
N ALA A 204 -2.47 6.22 -10.18
CA ALA A 204 -3.64 5.54 -10.73
C ALA A 204 -3.79 4.13 -10.17
N LEU A 205 -5.01 3.80 -9.75
CA LEU A 205 -5.42 2.44 -9.42
C LEU A 205 -6.03 1.80 -10.67
N ALA A 206 -5.55 0.61 -11.03
CA ALA A 206 -6.08 -0.15 -12.15
C ALA A 206 -6.34 -1.61 -11.75
N GLY A 207 -7.52 -2.14 -12.08
CA GLY A 207 -7.86 -3.49 -11.65
C GLY A 207 -9.17 -4.05 -12.18
N GLY A 208 -9.58 -5.17 -11.60
CA GLY A 208 -10.87 -5.78 -11.89
C GLY A 208 -11.21 -6.94 -10.95
N ALA A 209 -12.48 -7.30 -10.92
CA ALA A 209 -12.98 -8.42 -10.14
C ALA A 209 -14.01 -9.25 -10.93
N THR A 210 -14.06 -10.53 -10.63
CA THR A 210 -15.09 -11.47 -11.05
C THR A 210 -15.43 -12.32 -9.85
N ILE A 211 -16.69 -12.27 -9.40
CA ILE A 211 -17.18 -13.13 -8.32
C ILE A 211 -18.60 -13.53 -8.69
N ALA A 212 -18.85 -14.83 -8.86
CA ALA A 212 -20.18 -15.34 -9.20
C ALA A 212 -20.77 -16.20 -8.07
N PRO A 213 -21.72 -15.64 -7.32
CA PRO A 213 -22.60 -16.40 -6.44
C PRO A 213 -23.44 -17.50 -7.10
N PRO A 214 -23.81 -18.57 -6.35
CA PRO A 214 -23.02 -19.08 -5.23
C PRO A 214 -21.60 -19.40 -5.74
N THR A 215 -20.58 -18.96 -5.00
CA THR A 215 -19.16 -19.15 -5.38
C THR A 215 -18.74 -20.62 -5.47
N ARG A 216 -19.62 -21.54 -5.05
CA ARG A 216 -19.39 -22.98 -4.98
C ARG A 216 -20.35 -23.71 -5.90
N ARG A 217 -20.24 -23.47 -7.20
CA ARG A 217 -20.95 -24.22 -8.25
C ARG A 217 -20.00 -24.65 -9.36
N GLY A 218 -20.31 -25.78 -9.99
CA GLY A 218 -19.65 -26.24 -11.21
C GLY A 218 -20.08 -25.44 -12.45
N HIS A 219 -19.84 -26.01 -13.62
CA HIS A 219 -20.23 -25.44 -14.90
C HIS A 219 -20.69 -26.53 -15.87
N LEU A 220 -21.44 -26.15 -16.89
CA LEU A 220 -21.80 -27.06 -17.98
C LEU A 220 -20.73 -27.00 -19.06
N HIS A 221 -20.29 -28.17 -19.50
CA HIS A 221 -19.47 -28.31 -20.70
C HIS A 221 -20.38 -28.41 -21.93
N GLU A 222 -20.05 -27.64 -22.96
CA GLU A 222 -20.70 -27.72 -24.27
C GLU A 222 -19.62 -27.96 -25.33
N PRO A 223 -19.79 -28.94 -26.24
CA PRO A 223 -18.83 -29.16 -27.32
C PRO A 223 -18.61 -27.88 -28.15
N GLY A 224 -17.35 -27.45 -28.26
CA GLY A 224 -16.99 -26.20 -28.93
C GLY A 224 -17.15 -24.93 -28.09
N GLY A 225 -17.62 -25.07 -26.84
CA GLY A 225 -17.61 -24.00 -25.85
C GLY A 225 -16.23 -23.73 -25.26
N ILE A 226 -16.15 -22.74 -24.36
CA ILE A 226 -14.88 -22.31 -23.74
C ILE A 226 -14.52 -23.11 -22.49
N PHE A 227 -15.49 -23.78 -21.85
CA PHE A 227 -15.27 -24.45 -20.58
C PHE A 227 -14.79 -25.89 -20.76
N SER A 228 -13.86 -26.33 -19.92
CA SER A 228 -13.26 -27.66 -20.06
C SER A 228 -14.17 -28.78 -19.57
N PRO A 229 -14.12 -29.97 -20.19
CA PRO A 229 -14.94 -31.11 -19.78
C PRO A 229 -14.46 -31.77 -18.47
N ASP A 230 -13.25 -31.46 -18.01
CA ASP A 230 -12.60 -32.14 -16.87
C ASP A 230 -12.23 -31.19 -15.72
N GLY A 231 -12.62 -29.92 -15.82
CA GLY A 231 -12.37 -28.94 -14.79
C GLY A 231 -10.91 -28.53 -14.68
N ARG A 232 -10.11 -28.63 -15.75
CA ARG A 232 -8.74 -28.10 -15.81
C ARG A 232 -8.50 -27.24 -17.02
N CYS A 233 -7.53 -26.33 -16.94
CA CYS A 233 -7.09 -25.49 -18.05
C CYS A 233 -5.68 -25.93 -18.46
N ARG A 234 -5.55 -26.55 -19.63
CA ARG A 234 -4.30 -27.18 -20.11
C ARG A 234 -3.69 -26.36 -21.24
N THR A 235 -3.42 -25.09 -20.97
CA THR A 235 -2.96 -24.16 -22.00
C THR A 235 -1.74 -24.70 -22.73
N PHE A 236 -1.83 -24.71 -24.07
CA PHE A 236 -0.82 -25.19 -25.03
C PHE A 236 -0.56 -26.70 -25.06
N ASP A 237 -1.18 -27.49 -24.18
CA ASP A 237 -1.03 -28.94 -24.18
C ASP A 237 -1.85 -29.58 -25.32
N SER A 238 -1.41 -30.75 -25.79
CA SER A 238 -2.13 -31.58 -26.76
C SER A 238 -3.54 -31.96 -26.33
N GLN A 239 -3.83 -31.96 -25.02
CA GLN A 239 -5.12 -32.23 -24.40
C GLN A 239 -5.89 -30.96 -24.01
N ALA A 240 -5.51 -29.79 -24.54
CA ALA A 240 -6.23 -28.53 -24.35
C ALA A 240 -7.69 -28.64 -24.83
N ALA A 241 -8.63 -28.53 -23.88
CA ALA A 241 -10.07 -28.72 -24.13
C ALA A 241 -10.96 -27.64 -23.49
N GLY A 242 -10.37 -26.52 -23.04
CA GLY A 242 -11.07 -25.37 -22.46
C GLY A 242 -10.42 -24.84 -21.19
N THR A 243 -11.12 -23.90 -20.54
CA THR A 243 -10.74 -23.29 -19.26
C THR A 243 -11.75 -23.62 -18.16
N VAL A 244 -11.39 -23.30 -16.92
CA VAL A 244 -12.29 -23.39 -15.75
C VAL A 244 -12.74 -21.99 -15.36
N PRO A 245 -14.02 -21.73 -15.04
CA PRO A 245 -14.42 -20.45 -14.47
C PRO A 245 -13.85 -20.28 -13.07
N ALA A 246 -13.44 -19.05 -12.71
CA ALA A 246 -12.87 -18.76 -11.41
C ALA A 246 -13.26 -17.38 -10.87
N ASP A 247 -13.30 -17.28 -9.55
CA ASP A 247 -13.53 -16.03 -8.81
C ASP A 247 -12.21 -15.41 -8.41
N GLY A 248 -12.07 -14.09 -8.58
CA GLY A 248 -10.93 -13.36 -8.06
C GLY A 248 -10.92 -11.88 -8.39
N ALA A 249 -9.94 -11.19 -7.83
CA ALA A 249 -9.71 -9.77 -8.03
C ALA A 249 -8.22 -9.43 -8.00
N GLY A 250 -7.85 -8.36 -8.71
CA GLY A 250 -6.51 -7.80 -8.70
C GLY A 250 -6.55 -6.28 -8.82
N MET A 251 -5.52 -5.63 -8.28
CA MET A 251 -5.33 -4.18 -8.34
C MET A 251 -3.83 -3.87 -8.43
N VAL A 252 -3.45 -2.92 -9.27
CA VAL A 252 -2.12 -2.32 -9.32
C VAL A 252 -2.19 -0.82 -9.02
N VAL A 253 -1.14 -0.29 -8.39
CA VAL A 253 -0.92 1.15 -8.20
C VAL A 253 0.17 1.60 -9.16
N LEU A 254 -0.14 2.60 -9.96
CA LEU A 254 0.70 3.09 -11.04
C LEU A 254 1.09 4.55 -10.80
N LYS A 255 2.32 4.89 -11.16
CA LYS A 255 2.85 6.26 -11.20
C LYS A 255 3.72 6.43 -12.43
N ARG A 256 3.92 7.68 -12.90
CA ARG A 256 5.01 7.95 -13.85
C ARG A 256 6.34 7.50 -13.22
N LEU A 257 7.22 6.87 -13.99
CA LEU A 257 8.47 6.32 -13.46
C LEU A 257 9.34 7.41 -12.80
N GLU A 258 9.41 8.59 -13.42
CA GLU A 258 10.10 9.77 -12.87
C GLU A 258 9.57 10.18 -11.48
N ASP A 259 8.25 10.16 -11.28
CA ASP A 259 7.63 10.48 -10.01
C ASP A 259 7.88 9.41 -8.95
N ALA A 260 7.83 8.13 -9.35
CA ALA A 260 8.13 7.01 -8.45
C ALA A 260 9.59 7.05 -7.96
N LEU A 261 10.52 7.40 -8.85
CA LEU A 261 11.93 7.54 -8.50
C LEU A 261 12.21 8.77 -7.64
N ARG A 262 11.60 9.92 -7.97
CA ARG A 262 11.66 11.15 -7.16
C ARG A 262 11.15 10.91 -5.75
N ASP A 263 10.02 10.21 -5.62
CA ASP A 263 9.34 10.00 -4.34
C ASP A 263 9.89 8.80 -3.55
N HIS A 264 10.97 8.19 -4.06
CA HIS A 264 11.64 7.03 -3.49
C HIS A 264 10.72 5.80 -3.26
N ASP A 265 9.75 5.59 -4.16
CA ASP A 265 8.83 4.45 -4.12
C ASP A 265 9.51 3.12 -4.51
N THR A 266 9.07 1.99 -3.97
CA THR A 266 9.48 0.69 -4.50
C THR A 266 8.85 0.49 -5.88
N VAL A 267 9.68 0.28 -6.90
CA VAL A 267 9.24 -0.08 -8.26
C VAL A 267 9.36 -1.59 -8.43
N TYR A 268 8.25 -2.27 -8.76
CA TYR A 268 8.20 -3.72 -8.94
C TYR A 268 8.47 -4.14 -10.38
N ALA A 269 7.94 -3.36 -11.32
CA ALA A 269 8.18 -3.47 -12.76
C ALA A 269 7.81 -2.13 -13.41
N VAL A 270 8.18 -1.97 -14.67
CA VAL A 270 7.87 -0.78 -15.47
C VAL A 270 7.03 -1.18 -16.66
N ILE A 271 5.93 -0.50 -16.90
CA ILE A 271 5.15 -0.60 -18.14
C ILE A 271 5.80 0.34 -19.14
N ALA A 272 6.42 -0.22 -20.17
CA ALA A 272 7.09 0.53 -21.24
C ALA A 272 6.09 0.98 -22.31
N GLY A 273 5.07 0.16 -22.60
CA GLY A 273 4.04 0.50 -23.57
C GLY A 273 2.81 -0.37 -23.44
N SER A 274 1.69 0.09 -23.99
CA SER A 274 0.45 -0.68 -24.04
C SER A 274 -0.41 -0.25 -25.22
N ALA A 275 -1.20 -1.17 -25.76
CA ALA A 275 -2.14 -0.91 -26.83
C ALA A 275 -3.47 -1.63 -26.61
N VAL A 276 -4.53 -1.08 -27.23
CA VAL A 276 -5.88 -1.65 -27.27
C VAL A 276 -6.43 -1.50 -28.69
N ASN A 277 -7.06 -2.54 -29.24
CA ASN A 277 -7.77 -2.48 -30.51
C ASN A 277 -9.06 -3.32 -30.50
N ASN A 278 -9.71 -3.47 -31.67
CA ASN A 278 -10.81 -4.39 -31.85
C ASN A 278 -10.68 -5.18 -33.17
N ASP A 279 -11.03 -6.46 -33.15
CA ASP A 279 -11.02 -7.37 -34.32
C ASP A 279 -11.93 -6.90 -35.47
N GLY A 280 -12.99 -6.16 -35.15
CA GLY A 280 -14.03 -5.77 -36.10
C GLY A 280 -14.72 -6.99 -36.73
N ALA A 281 -15.11 -6.87 -38.00
CA ALA A 281 -15.85 -7.91 -38.73
C ALA A 281 -14.96 -8.98 -39.37
N ARG A 282 -13.62 -8.86 -39.31
CA ARG A 282 -12.68 -9.77 -39.98
C ARG A 282 -12.36 -11.00 -39.11
N LYS A 283 -13.41 -11.72 -38.71
CA LYS A 283 -13.35 -12.96 -37.92
C LYS A 283 -14.55 -13.86 -38.21
N ALA A 284 -14.45 -15.15 -37.90
CA ALA A 284 -15.45 -16.15 -38.26
C ALA A 284 -16.83 -15.94 -37.60
N GLY A 285 -16.90 -15.17 -36.51
CA GLY A 285 -18.14 -14.85 -35.81
C GLY A 285 -17.88 -13.90 -34.64
N PHE A 286 -18.94 -13.43 -33.97
CA PHE A 286 -18.82 -12.45 -32.88
C PHE A 286 -17.90 -12.94 -31.73
N THR A 287 -18.02 -14.22 -31.38
CA THR A 287 -17.26 -14.87 -30.30
C THR A 287 -15.93 -15.45 -30.76
N ALA A 288 -15.65 -15.52 -32.07
CA ALA A 288 -14.40 -16.06 -32.58
C ALA A 288 -13.24 -15.07 -32.30
N PRO A 289 -12.03 -15.55 -32.02
CA PRO A 289 -10.85 -14.69 -31.94
C PRO A 289 -10.43 -14.18 -33.34
N GLY A 290 -9.85 -12.97 -33.40
CA GLY A 290 -9.27 -12.40 -34.62
C GLY A 290 -7.74 -12.44 -34.63
N PRO A 291 -7.07 -13.40 -35.30
CA PRO A 291 -5.61 -13.50 -35.30
C PRO A 291 -4.91 -12.21 -35.77
N THR A 292 -5.44 -11.54 -36.79
CA THR A 292 -4.89 -10.28 -37.29
C THR A 292 -5.04 -9.14 -36.27
N GLY A 293 -6.14 -9.11 -35.51
CA GLY A 293 -6.36 -8.11 -34.45
C GLY A 293 -5.40 -8.31 -33.29
N GLN A 294 -5.16 -9.56 -32.90
CA GLN A 294 -4.18 -9.94 -31.88
C GLN A 294 -2.76 -9.55 -32.29
N ALA A 295 -2.31 -9.93 -33.50
CA ALA A 295 -0.98 -9.55 -34.00
C ALA A 295 -0.81 -8.02 -34.06
N ALA A 296 -1.84 -7.30 -34.53
CA ALA A 296 -1.80 -5.84 -34.62
C ALA A 296 -1.71 -5.15 -33.25
N VAL A 297 -2.40 -5.63 -32.22
CA VAL A 297 -2.31 -5.01 -30.88
C VAL A 297 -0.96 -5.29 -30.22
N ILE A 298 -0.38 -6.47 -30.45
CA ILE A 298 0.94 -6.83 -29.94
C ILE A 298 2.01 -5.94 -30.60
N ALA A 299 2.00 -5.84 -31.93
CA ALA A 299 2.92 -4.98 -32.67
C ALA A 299 2.79 -3.50 -32.25
N ALA A 300 1.55 -2.99 -32.10
CA ALA A 300 1.33 -1.61 -31.66
C ALA A 300 1.86 -1.36 -30.23
N ALA A 301 1.72 -2.32 -29.32
CA ALA A 301 2.23 -2.17 -27.95
C ALA A 301 3.77 -2.15 -27.91
N LEU A 302 4.43 -2.96 -28.75
CA LEU A 302 5.88 -2.96 -28.92
C LEU A 302 6.39 -1.67 -29.55
N GLU A 303 5.69 -1.15 -30.57
CA GLU A 303 5.99 0.14 -31.20
C GLU A 303 5.85 1.31 -30.22
N VAL A 304 4.77 1.33 -29.43
CA VAL A 304 4.58 2.33 -28.36
C VAL A 304 5.67 2.23 -27.28
N ALA A 305 6.14 1.02 -26.99
CA ALA A 305 7.21 0.79 -26.02
C ALA A 305 8.62 1.10 -26.56
N ASP A 306 8.77 1.30 -27.88
CA ASP A 306 10.05 1.31 -28.59
C ASP A 306 10.93 0.09 -28.25
N VAL A 307 10.30 -1.10 -28.24
CA VAL A 307 10.95 -2.37 -27.87
C VAL A 307 10.98 -3.32 -29.06
N ASP A 308 12.19 -3.82 -29.35
CA ASP A 308 12.39 -4.89 -30.33
C ASP A 308 11.77 -6.21 -29.82
N PRO A 309 10.88 -6.86 -30.60
CA PRO A 309 10.32 -8.17 -30.28
C PRO A 309 11.37 -9.22 -29.86
N ASP A 310 12.56 -9.20 -30.45
CA ASP A 310 13.62 -10.19 -30.16
C ASP A 310 14.21 -10.05 -28.74
N THR A 311 13.88 -8.97 -28.02
CA THR A 311 14.30 -8.73 -26.63
C THR A 311 13.28 -9.17 -25.57
N ILE A 312 12.11 -9.66 -25.99
CA ILE A 312 11.07 -10.16 -25.09
C ILE A 312 11.35 -11.62 -24.69
N GLY A 313 11.65 -11.85 -23.42
CA GLY A 313 11.94 -13.19 -22.90
C GLY A 313 10.73 -13.99 -22.43
N LEU A 314 9.58 -13.33 -22.24
CA LEU A 314 8.37 -13.94 -21.66
C LEU A 314 7.10 -13.30 -22.21
N ILE A 315 6.10 -14.09 -22.58
CA ILE A 315 4.73 -13.65 -22.83
C ILE A 315 3.80 -14.35 -21.86
N GLU A 316 3.14 -13.57 -21.00
CA GLU A 316 1.95 -14.01 -20.29
C GLU A 316 0.75 -13.88 -21.22
N THR A 317 0.35 -15.03 -21.75
CA THR A 317 -0.68 -15.15 -22.79
C THR A 317 -2.09 -14.99 -22.23
N HIS A 318 -3.06 -14.74 -23.12
CA HIS A 318 -4.46 -14.92 -22.80
C HIS A 318 -4.75 -16.39 -22.48
N GLY A 319 -4.23 -17.33 -23.27
CA GLY A 319 -3.95 -18.71 -22.88
C GLY A 319 -5.11 -19.43 -22.21
N THR A 320 -6.23 -19.60 -22.92
CA THR A 320 -7.46 -20.19 -22.36
C THR A 320 -7.47 -21.72 -22.38
N GLY A 321 -6.49 -22.38 -23.00
CA GLY A 321 -6.51 -23.83 -23.10
C GLY A 321 -7.58 -24.34 -24.06
N THR A 322 -8.10 -23.48 -24.94
CA THR A 322 -9.12 -23.87 -25.92
C THR A 322 -8.45 -24.42 -27.18
N ALA A 323 -9.01 -25.50 -27.73
CA ALA A 323 -8.44 -26.17 -28.91
C ALA A 323 -8.31 -25.24 -30.14
N LEU A 324 -9.17 -24.22 -30.25
CA LEU A 324 -9.11 -23.22 -31.31
C LEU A 324 -8.31 -21.96 -30.92
N GLY A 325 -8.45 -21.49 -29.68
CA GLY A 325 -7.87 -20.21 -29.26
C GLY A 325 -6.35 -20.26 -29.12
N ASP A 326 -5.82 -21.34 -28.54
CA ASP A 326 -4.38 -21.47 -28.29
C ASP A 326 -3.56 -21.43 -29.61
N PRO A 327 -3.90 -22.20 -30.68
CA PRO A 327 -3.23 -22.06 -31.98
C PRO A 327 -3.36 -20.68 -32.61
N ILE A 328 -4.50 -20.01 -32.45
CA ILE A 328 -4.72 -18.66 -33.00
C ILE A 328 -3.84 -17.63 -32.31
N GLU A 329 -3.74 -17.71 -30.98
CA GLU A 329 -2.88 -16.82 -30.19
C GLU A 329 -1.40 -17.02 -30.53
N VAL A 330 -0.93 -18.27 -30.61
CA VAL A 330 0.46 -18.56 -31.01
C VAL A 330 0.71 -18.11 -32.45
N ALA A 331 -0.21 -18.32 -33.39
CA ALA A 331 -0.07 -17.85 -34.76
C ALA A 331 0.01 -16.31 -34.85
N ALA A 332 -0.75 -15.59 -34.02
CA ALA A 332 -0.69 -14.13 -33.95
C ALA A 332 0.65 -13.65 -33.37
N LEU A 333 1.16 -14.30 -32.32
CA LEU A 333 2.48 -14.03 -31.77
C LEU A 333 3.58 -14.27 -32.81
N ARG A 334 3.54 -15.40 -33.52
CA ARG A 334 4.49 -15.72 -34.59
C ARG A 334 4.55 -14.66 -35.69
N GLN A 335 3.42 -14.06 -36.07
CA GLN A 335 3.41 -12.95 -37.05
C GLN A 335 4.22 -11.73 -36.62
N VAL A 336 4.45 -11.55 -35.31
CA VAL A 336 5.20 -10.42 -34.76
C VAL A 336 6.63 -10.80 -34.38
N PHE A 337 6.82 -12.00 -33.81
CA PHE A 337 8.07 -12.44 -33.22
C PHE A 337 8.92 -13.37 -34.11
N ASP A 338 8.34 -14.00 -35.14
CA ASP A 338 9.14 -14.79 -36.09
C ASP A 338 9.80 -13.86 -37.14
N THR A 339 10.84 -13.14 -36.71
CA THR A 339 11.65 -12.29 -37.58
C THR A 339 12.66 -13.11 -38.41
N ASP A 340 13.26 -12.56 -39.46
CA ASP A 340 14.26 -13.28 -40.28
C ASP A 340 15.66 -13.38 -39.60
N ARG A 341 15.77 -13.07 -38.30
CA ARG A 341 17.05 -13.04 -37.58
C ARG A 341 17.54 -14.46 -37.23
N PRO A 342 18.82 -14.80 -37.46
CA PRO A 342 19.36 -16.12 -37.16
C PRO A 342 19.75 -16.32 -35.68
N ASP A 343 19.88 -15.24 -34.91
CA ASP A 343 20.41 -15.18 -33.53
C ASP A 343 19.34 -14.87 -32.46
N ARG A 344 18.09 -15.25 -32.72
CA ARG A 344 16.93 -14.91 -31.88
C ARG A 344 17.00 -15.53 -30.48
N ALA A 345 16.71 -14.71 -29.47
CA ALA A 345 16.57 -15.19 -28.10
C ALA A 345 15.25 -15.99 -27.94
N PRO A 346 15.24 -17.04 -27.11
CA PRO A 346 14.03 -17.80 -26.85
C PRO A 346 13.03 -17.00 -26.01
N CYS A 347 11.75 -17.09 -26.35
CA CYS A 347 10.66 -16.46 -25.64
C CYS A 347 9.77 -17.52 -24.96
N ALA A 348 9.57 -17.41 -23.64
CA ALA A 348 8.70 -18.32 -22.92
C ALA A 348 7.23 -17.90 -23.03
N LEU A 349 6.32 -18.85 -23.27
CA LEU A 349 4.88 -18.64 -23.19
C LEU A 349 4.35 -19.18 -21.87
N THR A 350 3.75 -18.31 -21.06
CA THR A 350 3.09 -18.70 -19.81
C THR A 350 1.61 -18.35 -19.81
N ALA A 351 0.85 -19.02 -18.94
CA ALA A 351 -0.59 -18.78 -18.79
C ALA A 351 -1.03 -18.97 -17.34
N LEU A 352 -1.45 -17.88 -16.69
CA LEU A 352 -2.02 -17.85 -15.35
C LEU A 352 -3.26 -18.75 -15.21
N LYS A 353 -4.05 -18.90 -16.28
CA LYS A 353 -5.31 -19.65 -16.22
C LYS A 353 -5.12 -21.13 -15.88
N SER A 354 -3.95 -21.68 -16.16
CA SER A 354 -3.58 -23.05 -15.80
C SER A 354 -3.54 -23.31 -14.29
N THR A 355 -3.29 -22.28 -13.47
CA THR A 355 -3.17 -22.40 -12.01
C THR A 355 -4.44 -21.98 -11.27
N VAL A 356 -5.04 -20.85 -11.66
CA VAL A 356 -6.18 -20.25 -10.93
C VAL A 356 -7.50 -20.29 -11.70
N GLY A 357 -7.50 -20.79 -12.94
CA GLY A 357 -8.66 -20.72 -13.83
C GLY A 357 -8.84 -19.35 -14.48
N HIS A 358 -9.94 -19.18 -15.20
CA HIS A 358 -10.28 -17.94 -15.88
C HIS A 358 -11.06 -16.99 -14.97
N LEU A 359 -10.36 -15.94 -14.54
CA LEU A 359 -10.88 -14.87 -13.68
C LEU A 359 -11.65 -13.77 -14.44
N ASP A 360 -12.25 -14.11 -15.60
CA ASP A 360 -12.98 -13.19 -16.50
C ASP A 360 -12.43 -11.73 -16.53
N THR A 361 -13.17 -10.75 -16.00
CA THR A 361 -12.79 -9.32 -15.96
C THR A 361 -11.49 -9.05 -15.20
N ALA A 362 -11.10 -9.86 -14.21
CA ALA A 362 -9.86 -9.71 -13.44
C ALA A 362 -8.63 -10.36 -14.08
N ALA A 363 -8.79 -11.17 -15.13
CA ALA A 363 -7.71 -12.01 -15.67
C ALA A 363 -6.48 -11.20 -16.12
N GLY A 364 -6.69 -10.07 -16.81
CA GLY A 364 -5.62 -9.23 -17.33
C GLY A 364 -4.71 -8.65 -16.26
N VAL A 365 -5.26 -7.97 -15.25
CA VAL A 365 -4.46 -7.37 -14.18
C VAL A 365 -3.74 -8.40 -13.32
N VAL A 366 -4.32 -9.59 -13.11
CA VAL A 366 -3.63 -10.65 -12.37
C VAL A 366 -2.48 -11.23 -13.20
N GLY A 367 -2.61 -11.29 -14.53
CA GLY A 367 -1.50 -11.57 -15.45
C GLY A 367 -0.37 -10.55 -15.36
N VAL A 368 -0.71 -9.25 -15.26
CA VAL A 368 0.26 -8.17 -14.99
C VAL A 368 0.96 -8.37 -13.64
N ILE A 369 0.23 -8.66 -12.57
CA ILE A 369 0.80 -8.91 -11.23
C ILE A 369 1.74 -10.12 -11.26
N LYS A 370 1.33 -11.24 -11.86
CA LYS A 370 2.18 -12.43 -12.06
C LYS A 370 3.48 -12.06 -12.77
N THR A 371 3.39 -11.30 -13.85
CA THR A 371 4.53 -10.92 -14.69
C THR A 371 5.46 -9.94 -13.97
N ALA A 372 4.92 -8.98 -13.22
CA ALA A 372 5.70 -8.08 -12.38
C ALA A 372 6.46 -8.84 -11.28
N LEU A 373 5.85 -9.87 -10.68
CA LEU A 373 6.52 -10.75 -9.72
C LEU A 373 7.60 -11.62 -10.39
N ALA A 374 7.34 -12.16 -11.59
CA ALA A 374 8.35 -12.88 -12.37
C ALA A 374 9.58 -12.01 -12.70
N LEU A 375 9.35 -10.75 -13.10
CA LEU A 375 10.40 -9.74 -13.29
C LEU A 375 11.14 -9.44 -11.99
N ARG A 376 10.42 -9.21 -10.88
CA ARG A 376 11.00 -8.92 -9.56
C ARG A 376 11.85 -10.06 -9.00
N HIS A 377 11.43 -11.30 -9.24
CA HIS A 377 12.13 -12.51 -8.78
C HIS A 377 13.07 -13.10 -9.84
N HIS A 378 13.22 -12.47 -11.00
CA HIS A 378 14.10 -12.89 -12.07
C HIS A 378 13.88 -14.37 -12.46
N THR A 379 12.61 -14.81 -12.50
CA THR A 379 12.22 -16.22 -12.65
C THR A 379 11.09 -16.35 -13.67
N ILE A 380 11.24 -17.27 -14.63
CA ILE A 380 10.16 -17.69 -15.54
C ILE A 380 9.36 -18.81 -14.84
N PRO A 381 8.06 -18.63 -14.54
CA PRO A 381 7.24 -19.66 -13.91
C PRO A 381 6.76 -20.71 -14.91
N PRO A 382 6.37 -21.91 -14.46
CA PRO A 382 5.82 -22.96 -15.32
C PRO A 382 4.38 -22.65 -15.79
N VAL A 383 3.93 -23.42 -16.78
CA VAL A 383 2.51 -23.60 -17.10
C VAL A 383 2.04 -24.91 -16.46
N ALA A 384 1.04 -24.84 -15.59
CA ALA A 384 0.51 -26.03 -14.95
C ALA A 384 -0.20 -26.93 -15.98
N HIS A 385 -0.18 -28.24 -15.74
CA HIS A 385 -0.79 -29.26 -16.63
C HIS A 385 -0.23 -29.33 -18.05
N PHE A 386 0.99 -28.82 -18.28
CA PHE A 386 1.67 -28.95 -19.57
C PHE A 386 2.61 -30.15 -19.57
N ASP A 387 2.39 -31.09 -20.49
CA ASP A 387 3.24 -32.28 -20.70
C ASP A 387 3.72 -32.37 -22.15
N THR A 388 2.79 -32.32 -23.11
CA THR A 388 3.11 -32.45 -24.54
C THR A 388 2.50 -31.29 -25.31
N ALA A 389 3.32 -30.52 -26.03
CA ALA A 389 2.85 -29.40 -26.85
C ALA A 389 1.84 -29.83 -27.92
N ASN A 390 0.77 -29.05 -28.09
CA ASN A 390 -0.16 -29.23 -29.20
C ASN A 390 0.57 -28.99 -30.54
N PRO A 391 0.61 -29.95 -31.48
CA PRO A 391 1.30 -29.80 -32.76
C PRO A 391 0.78 -28.61 -33.60
N ALA A 392 -0.49 -28.22 -33.44
CA ALA A 392 -1.09 -27.10 -34.15
C ALA A 392 -0.47 -25.73 -33.80
N LEU A 393 0.29 -25.64 -32.70
CA LEU A 393 0.99 -24.41 -32.29
C LEU A 393 2.25 -24.15 -33.12
N GLY A 394 2.84 -25.18 -33.73
CA GLY A 394 4.05 -25.06 -34.53
C GLY A 394 5.33 -24.70 -33.75
N LEU A 395 5.38 -24.89 -32.43
CA LEU A 395 6.47 -24.39 -31.57
C LEU A 395 7.88 -24.85 -31.97
N ALA A 396 8.02 -26.02 -32.61
CA ALA A 396 9.32 -26.56 -33.01
C ALA A 396 10.10 -25.63 -33.96
N ASP A 397 9.39 -24.83 -34.76
CA ASP A 397 9.94 -23.91 -35.75
C ASP A 397 9.74 -22.43 -35.36
N SER A 398 9.59 -22.11 -34.08
CA SER A 398 9.53 -20.71 -33.58
C SER A 398 10.52 -20.45 -32.46
N VAL A 399 10.59 -19.18 -32.04
CA VAL A 399 11.30 -18.74 -30.82
C VAL A 399 10.60 -19.15 -29.53
N PHE A 400 9.38 -19.69 -29.61
CA PHE A 400 8.52 -19.89 -28.46
C PHE A 400 8.71 -21.25 -27.79
N SER A 401 8.71 -21.25 -26.47
CA SER A 401 8.72 -22.47 -25.66
C SER A 401 7.73 -22.36 -24.49
N VAL A 402 7.17 -23.48 -24.05
CA VAL A 402 6.28 -23.52 -22.87
C VAL A 402 7.05 -24.17 -21.72
N PRO A 403 7.30 -23.46 -20.61
CA PRO A 403 8.04 -24.00 -19.48
C PRO A 403 7.17 -24.98 -18.67
N SER A 404 7.67 -26.19 -18.43
CA SER A 404 7.07 -27.17 -17.51
C SER A 404 7.54 -27.00 -16.06
N GLU A 405 8.66 -26.31 -15.84
CA GLU A 405 9.25 -26.05 -14.54
C GLU A 405 9.71 -24.59 -14.42
N ALA A 406 9.76 -24.06 -13.19
CA ALA A 406 10.31 -22.74 -12.94
C ALA A 406 11.81 -22.71 -13.23
N ARG A 407 12.30 -21.65 -13.88
CA ARG A 407 13.73 -21.48 -14.19
C ARG A 407 14.19 -20.03 -14.01
N PRO A 408 15.49 -19.80 -13.72
CA PRO A 408 16.06 -18.46 -13.76
C PRO A 408 15.80 -17.78 -15.09
N TRP A 409 15.53 -16.49 -15.03
CA TRP A 409 15.29 -15.66 -16.20
C TRP A 409 16.55 -14.83 -16.48
N GLU A 410 17.26 -15.15 -17.55
CA GLU A 410 18.40 -14.34 -17.99
C GLU A 410 17.92 -13.11 -18.78
N PRO A 411 18.54 -11.93 -18.59
CA PRO A 411 18.18 -10.72 -19.33
C PRO A 411 18.69 -10.80 -20.78
N ILE A 412 17.96 -10.17 -21.70
CA ILE A 412 18.38 -9.97 -23.10
C ILE A 412 18.79 -8.50 -23.21
N ASP A 413 19.98 -8.22 -23.76
CA ASP A 413 20.55 -6.86 -23.82
C ASP A 413 20.60 -6.15 -22.45
N GLY A 414 20.77 -6.92 -21.37
CA GLY A 414 20.88 -6.42 -20.01
C GLY A 414 19.55 -6.04 -19.34
N VAL A 415 18.40 -6.25 -20.00
CA VAL A 415 17.06 -5.98 -19.46
C VAL A 415 16.14 -7.19 -19.64
N ARG A 416 15.37 -7.58 -18.62
CA ARG A 416 14.27 -8.54 -18.75
C ARG A 416 13.00 -7.83 -19.19
N ARG A 417 12.38 -8.33 -20.26
CA ARG A 417 11.14 -7.78 -20.82
C ARG A 417 10.07 -8.84 -21.04
N ALA A 418 8.82 -8.50 -20.75
CA ALA A 418 7.67 -9.37 -20.97
C ALA A 418 6.51 -8.67 -21.67
N GLY A 419 5.69 -9.47 -22.37
CA GLY A 419 4.37 -9.06 -22.83
C GLY A 419 3.27 -9.69 -21.99
N VAL A 420 2.13 -9.00 -21.84
CA VAL A 420 0.91 -9.53 -21.21
C VAL A 420 -0.26 -9.31 -22.17
N SER A 421 -0.98 -10.38 -22.52
CA SER A 421 -2.10 -10.35 -23.46
C SER A 421 -3.45 -10.62 -22.79
N ALA A 422 -4.48 -9.89 -23.21
CA ALA A 422 -5.86 -10.23 -22.88
C ALA A 422 -6.81 -9.92 -24.05
N PHE A 423 -7.59 -10.94 -24.45
CA PHE A 423 -8.49 -10.87 -25.59
C PHE A 423 -9.93 -11.11 -25.14
N GLY A 424 -10.78 -10.10 -25.27
CA GLY A 424 -12.17 -10.14 -24.84
C GLY A 424 -13.09 -10.73 -25.89
N ILE A 425 -14.10 -11.50 -25.46
CA ILE A 425 -15.24 -11.83 -26.31
C ILE A 425 -15.87 -10.53 -26.84
N GLY A 426 -16.21 -10.50 -28.13
CA GLY A 426 -16.56 -9.28 -28.86
C GLY A 426 -15.39 -8.72 -29.66
N GLY A 427 -14.15 -9.08 -29.31
CA GLY A 427 -12.94 -8.84 -30.09
C GLY A 427 -12.09 -7.65 -29.66
N THR A 428 -12.34 -7.08 -28.47
CA THR A 428 -11.44 -6.06 -27.92
C THR A 428 -10.18 -6.73 -27.41
N ASN A 429 -9.03 -6.36 -27.95
CA ASN A 429 -7.74 -6.93 -27.60
C ASN A 429 -6.91 -5.88 -26.86
N SER A 430 -6.09 -6.33 -25.90
CA SER A 430 -5.12 -5.49 -25.22
C SER A 430 -3.81 -6.24 -25.03
N HIS A 431 -2.69 -5.52 -25.17
CA HIS A 431 -1.35 -6.01 -24.90
C HIS A 431 -0.56 -4.94 -24.13
N VAL A 432 0.23 -5.37 -23.14
CA VAL A 432 1.09 -4.51 -22.31
C VAL A 432 2.51 -5.06 -22.32
N VAL A 433 3.50 -4.19 -22.53
CA VAL A 433 4.93 -4.50 -22.47
C VAL A 433 5.48 -4.04 -21.12
N LEU A 434 6.10 -4.96 -20.39
CA LEU A 434 6.74 -4.72 -19.09
C LEU A 434 8.26 -4.90 -19.19
N GLU A 435 8.98 -4.12 -18.40
CA GLU A 435 10.43 -4.21 -18.19
C GLU A 435 10.72 -4.39 -16.69
N GLU A 436 11.87 -5.00 -16.39
CA GLU A 436 12.34 -5.08 -15.00
C GLU A 436 12.58 -3.69 -14.38
N ALA A 437 12.39 -3.60 -13.07
CA ALA A 437 12.57 -2.36 -12.35
C ALA A 437 14.05 -1.91 -12.37
N PRO A 438 14.33 -0.59 -12.45
CA PRO A 438 15.70 -0.09 -12.37
C PRO A 438 16.35 -0.48 -11.04
N THR A 439 17.63 -0.88 -11.09
CA THR A 439 18.35 -1.32 -9.89
C THR A 439 18.51 -0.16 -8.90
N ARG A 440 18.03 -0.34 -7.66
CA ARG A 440 18.38 0.56 -6.56
C ARG A 440 19.70 0.13 -5.94
N GLY A 441 20.66 1.07 -5.87
CA GLY A 441 21.88 0.87 -5.10
C GLY A 441 21.56 0.65 -3.61
N PRO A 442 22.32 -0.21 -2.90
CA PRO A 442 22.08 -0.47 -1.49
C PRO A 442 22.27 0.81 -0.67
N GLY A 443 21.19 1.31 -0.08
CA GLY A 443 21.25 2.41 0.88
C GLY A 443 21.87 1.92 2.20
N ARG A 444 23.19 2.03 2.36
CA ARG A 444 23.82 1.74 3.66
C ARG A 444 23.39 2.80 4.66
N ARG A 445 22.54 2.42 5.62
CA ARG A 445 22.13 3.28 6.74
C ARG A 445 22.65 2.77 8.07
N ARG A 446 22.93 3.71 8.97
CA ARG A 446 23.25 3.38 10.35
C ARG A 446 22.01 2.79 11.01
N ARG A 447 22.18 1.67 11.71
CA ARG A 447 21.13 1.09 12.54
C ARG A 447 21.02 1.91 13.82
N VAL A 448 19.96 2.70 13.90
CA VAL A 448 19.49 3.35 15.12
C VAL A 448 18.13 2.78 15.47
N ALA A 449 17.72 2.94 16.73
CA ALA A 449 16.38 2.54 17.14
C ALA A 449 15.33 3.34 16.33
N GLU A 450 14.23 2.69 15.95
CA GLU A 450 13.14 3.31 15.21
C GLU A 450 11.81 3.14 15.96
N LEU A 451 10.92 4.10 15.77
CA LEU A 451 9.55 4.06 16.28
C LEU A 451 8.65 3.36 15.27
N ILE A 452 8.13 2.20 15.65
CA ILE A 452 7.15 1.43 14.90
C ILE A 452 5.76 1.80 15.40
N MET A 453 4.87 2.12 14.47
CA MET A 453 3.50 2.58 14.76
C MET A 453 2.51 1.72 13.98
N VAL A 454 1.43 1.32 14.64
CA VAL A 454 0.31 0.64 13.99
C VAL A 454 -1.00 1.23 14.46
N SER A 455 -1.95 1.37 13.55
CA SER A 455 -3.30 1.79 13.89
C SER A 455 -4.36 1.01 13.13
N ALA A 456 -5.50 0.76 13.77
CA ALA A 456 -6.63 0.12 13.11
C ALA A 456 -8.00 0.68 13.54
N LYS A 457 -9.05 0.31 12.79
CA LYS A 457 -10.43 0.77 13.06
C LYS A 457 -11.01 0.12 14.32
N THR A 458 -10.51 -1.06 14.70
CA THR A 458 -10.98 -1.83 15.85
C THR A 458 -9.79 -2.35 16.64
N GLU A 459 -10.01 -2.58 17.94
CA GLU A 459 -8.98 -3.12 18.83
C GLU A 459 -8.43 -4.50 18.38
N PRO A 460 -9.26 -5.48 17.96
CA PRO A 460 -8.74 -6.75 17.45
C PRO A 460 -7.85 -6.59 16.22
N ALA A 461 -8.27 -5.77 15.25
CA ALA A 461 -7.49 -5.48 14.05
C ALA A 461 -6.16 -4.79 14.38
N ALA A 462 -6.14 -3.92 15.41
CA ALA A 462 -4.92 -3.26 15.83
C ALA A 462 -3.95 -4.24 16.50
N ARG A 463 -4.44 -5.17 17.32
CA ARG A 463 -3.63 -6.24 17.92
C ARG A 463 -3.03 -7.17 16.86
N GLU A 464 -3.83 -7.55 15.85
CA GLU A 464 -3.35 -8.37 14.74
C GLU A 464 -2.33 -7.60 13.88
N SER A 465 -2.57 -6.31 13.62
CA SER A 465 -1.61 -5.45 12.91
C SER A 465 -0.29 -5.37 13.65
N LEU A 466 -0.33 -5.16 14.97
CA LEU A 466 0.87 -5.12 15.81
C LEU A 466 1.63 -6.45 15.73
N ALA A 467 0.94 -7.59 15.85
CA ALA A 467 1.56 -8.90 15.78
C ALA A 467 2.22 -9.17 14.41
N ARG A 468 1.53 -8.85 13.32
CA ARG A 468 2.04 -9.02 11.94
C ARG A 468 3.23 -8.11 11.66
N VAL A 469 3.16 -6.84 12.07
CA VAL A 469 4.26 -5.88 11.89
C VAL A 469 5.45 -6.23 12.78
N ALA A 470 5.22 -6.62 14.04
CA ALA A 470 6.29 -7.05 14.93
C ALA A 470 7.03 -8.28 14.38
N ALA A 471 6.29 -9.31 13.96
CA ALA A 471 6.88 -10.48 13.32
C ALA A 471 7.69 -10.12 12.07
N PHE A 472 7.19 -9.20 11.23
CA PHE A 472 7.90 -8.73 10.04
C PHE A 472 9.17 -7.94 10.38
N VAL A 473 9.14 -7.10 11.41
CA VAL A 473 10.31 -6.33 11.87
C VAL A 473 11.36 -7.24 12.53
N ASP A 474 10.94 -8.28 13.24
CA ASP A 474 11.82 -9.18 14.01
C ASP A 474 12.43 -10.32 13.16
N ASP A 475 11.68 -10.88 12.19
CA ASP A 475 12.14 -11.98 11.32
C ASP A 475 13.32 -11.56 10.44
N ALA A 476 13.48 -10.25 10.24
CA ALA A 476 14.47 -9.73 9.36
C ALA A 476 15.46 -8.85 10.09
N ALA A 477 16.72 -9.25 9.99
CA ALA A 477 17.85 -8.33 10.03
C ALA A 477 17.81 -7.37 8.81
N HIS A 478 16.68 -6.71 8.54
CA HIS A 478 16.46 -5.83 7.42
C HIS A 478 17.53 -4.72 7.45
N PRO A 479 18.30 -4.52 6.36
CA PRO A 479 19.15 -3.33 6.23
C PRO A 479 18.32 -2.02 6.17
N GLU A 480 16.99 -2.12 6.06
CA GLU A 480 16.04 -1.05 5.72
C GLU A 480 15.07 -0.68 6.86
N LEU A 481 15.39 -0.94 8.14
CA LEU A 481 14.49 -0.65 9.28
C LEU A 481 13.95 0.80 9.28
N ALA A 482 14.78 1.77 8.87
CA ALA A 482 14.37 3.16 8.74
C ALA A 482 13.30 3.39 7.67
N ASP A 483 13.32 2.63 6.56
CA ASP A 483 12.34 2.69 5.48
C ASP A 483 11.04 1.99 5.88
N ILE A 484 11.12 0.91 6.65
CA ILE A 484 9.95 0.25 7.26
C ILE A 484 9.22 1.22 8.18
N ALA A 485 9.95 1.83 9.13
CA ALA A 485 9.37 2.81 10.04
C ALA A 485 8.82 4.03 9.28
N TYR A 486 9.51 4.51 8.26
CA TYR A 486 9.01 5.58 7.39
C TYR A 486 7.68 5.22 6.70
N THR A 487 7.62 4.03 6.12
CA THR A 487 6.43 3.51 5.43
C THR A 487 5.24 3.39 6.38
N LEU A 488 5.45 2.85 7.58
CA LEU A 488 4.40 2.72 8.59
C LEU A 488 3.88 4.08 9.08
N ARG A 489 4.74 5.10 9.16
CA ARG A 489 4.36 6.45 9.62
C ARG A 489 3.68 7.30 8.55
N THR A 490 4.06 7.16 7.29
CA THR A 490 3.63 8.07 6.20
C THR A 490 2.73 7.40 5.16
N GLY A 491 2.78 6.07 5.08
CA GLY A 491 2.08 5.25 4.10
C GLY A 491 0.88 4.49 4.66
N ARG A 492 0.36 4.91 5.82
CA ARG A 492 -0.79 4.29 6.48
C ARG A 492 -1.81 5.35 6.86
N THR A 493 -3.09 5.01 6.75
CA THR A 493 -4.16 5.83 7.29
C THR A 493 -4.09 5.77 8.81
N GLU A 494 -4.03 6.91 9.48
CA GLU A 494 -4.13 6.95 10.94
C GLU A 494 -5.56 6.60 11.38
N LEU A 495 -5.68 5.54 12.17
CA LEU A 495 -6.96 5.03 12.65
C LEU A 495 -7.07 5.12 14.18
N PRO A 496 -8.28 4.96 14.76
CA PRO A 496 -8.51 5.28 16.17
C PRO A 496 -7.78 4.39 17.18
N PHE A 497 -7.62 3.09 16.93
CA PHE A 497 -6.90 2.20 17.85
C PHE A 497 -5.44 2.19 17.49
N ARG A 498 -4.57 2.66 18.40
CA ARG A 498 -3.16 2.95 18.16
C ARG A 498 -2.28 2.18 19.14
N ALA A 499 -1.14 1.72 18.65
CA ALA A 499 -0.07 1.13 19.44
C ALA A 499 1.29 1.48 18.82
N ALA A 500 2.28 1.82 19.65
CA ALA A 500 3.62 2.15 19.17
C ALA A 500 4.71 1.55 20.06
N TYR A 501 5.83 1.16 19.45
CA TYR A 501 6.99 0.64 20.19
C TYR A 501 8.30 1.05 19.55
N VAL A 502 9.35 1.09 20.37
CA VAL A 502 10.71 1.31 19.88
C VAL A 502 11.36 -0.03 19.63
N THR A 503 12.01 -0.20 18.48
CA THR A 503 12.73 -1.43 18.11
C THR A 503 13.72 -1.84 19.20
N GLY A 504 13.75 -3.13 19.56
CA GLY A 504 14.51 -3.66 20.69
C GLY A 504 13.73 -3.70 22.01
N GLN A 505 12.52 -3.15 22.06
CA GLN A 505 11.55 -3.38 23.13
C GLN A 505 10.65 -4.57 22.79
N ASP A 506 10.05 -5.17 23.82
CA ASP A 506 9.07 -6.26 23.68
C ASP A 506 7.72 -5.72 23.18
N PRO A 507 7.31 -5.99 21.92
CA PRO A 507 6.05 -5.50 21.37
C PRO A 507 4.83 -6.10 22.08
N GLY A 508 4.97 -7.24 22.77
CA GLY A 508 3.89 -7.88 23.52
C GLY A 508 3.43 -7.10 24.77
N ARG A 509 4.20 -6.08 25.19
CA ARG A 509 3.90 -5.24 26.36
C ARG A 509 3.31 -3.87 26.01
N VAL A 510 3.10 -3.60 24.73
CA VAL A 510 2.64 -2.30 24.23
C VAL A 510 1.14 -2.16 24.51
N PRO A 511 0.69 -1.09 25.18
CA PRO A 511 -0.72 -0.86 25.40
C PRO A 511 -1.43 -0.51 24.08
N MET A 512 -2.64 -1.03 23.91
CA MET A 512 -3.52 -0.62 22.81
C MET A 512 -4.46 0.46 23.30
N ARG A 513 -4.48 1.63 22.67
CA ARG A 513 -5.31 2.76 23.10
C ARG A 513 -6.23 3.21 21.98
N ALA A 514 -7.49 3.53 22.32
CA ALA A 514 -8.32 4.35 21.46
C ALA A 514 -7.83 5.79 21.62
N GLY A 515 -7.28 6.39 20.55
CA GLY A 515 -6.69 7.73 20.51
C GLY A 515 -7.71 8.83 20.75
N ILE A 516 -8.18 8.93 22.00
CA ILE A 516 -9.09 9.95 22.50
C ILE A 516 -8.38 10.63 23.65
N THR A 517 -7.95 11.88 23.45
CA THR A 517 -7.49 12.74 24.54
C THR A 517 -8.69 13.38 25.25
N GLU A 518 -8.84 13.09 26.54
CA GLU A 518 -9.51 14.00 27.48
C GLU A 518 -8.47 14.99 28.02
N GLY A 519 -8.73 16.30 27.98
CA GLY A 519 -7.84 17.34 28.53
C GLY A 519 -7.44 18.45 27.54
N ASN A 520 -6.75 19.48 28.03
CA ASN A 520 -6.36 20.66 27.25
C ASN A 520 -4.92 20.54 26.73
N GLY A 521 -4.73 20.04 25.51
CA GLY A 521 -3.45 20.19 24.81
C GLY A 521 -2.21 19.55 25.48
N VAL A 522 -1.02 19.94 25.04
CA VAL A 522 0.28 19.45 25.51
C VAL A 522 1.09 20.55 26.16
N VAL A 523 1.67 20.28 27.34
CA VAL A 523 2.61 21.22 28.01
C VAL A 523 4.04 20.73 27.84
N PHE A 524 4.95 21.63 27.45
CA PHE A 524 6.39 21.38 27.48
C PHE A 524 7.02 22.05 28.71
N ALA A 525 7.57 21.21 29.58
CA ALA A 525 8.22 21.60 30.83
C ALA A 525 9.75 21.54 30.64
N MET A 526 10.34 22.68 30.32
CA MET A 526 11.75 22.84 29.97
C MET A 526 12.60 23.03 31.24
N THR A 527 13.25 21.97 31.72
CA THR A 527 14.08 22.04 32.94
C THR A 527 15.55 22.34 32.62
N GLY A 528 16.04 21.87 31.47
CA GLY A 528 17.48 21.93 31.16
C GLY A 528 18.34 20.98 31.99
N GLU A 529 17.75 20.16 32.86
CA GLU A 529 18.49 19.32 33.81
C GLU A 529 18.85 17.92 33.26
N GLY A 530 19.79 17.27 33.93
CA GLY A 530 20.16 15.87 33.70
C GLY A 530 21.58 15.66 33.17
N GLU A 531 21.94 14.39 32.98
CA GLU A 531 23.27 13.97 32.52
C GLU A 531 23.44 14.17 31.02
N LEU A 532 24.55 14.83 30.66
CA LEU A 532 24.92 15.17 29.28
C LEU A 532 25.47 13.97 28.48
N THR A 533 25.83 12.89 29.17
CA THR A 533 26.31 11.66 28.54
C THR A 533 25.19 10.97 27.75
N GLY A 534 25.55 10.39 26.61
CA GLY A 534 24.63 9.55 25.83
C GLY A 534 23.69 10.27 24.87
N ASN A 535 23.90 11.56 24.56
CA ASN A 535 23.09 12.29 23.57
C ASN A 535 23.57 12.11 22.10
N ARG A 536 24.71 11.46 21.88
CA ARG A 536 25.22 11.18 20.53
C ARG A 536 24.22 10.40 19.63
N PRO A 537 23.47 9.40 20.13
CA PRO A 537 22.41 8.74 19.37
C PRO A 537 21.31 9.68 18.86
N ASN A 538 20.97 10.74 19.61
CA ASN A 538 20.02 11.76 19.14
C ASN A 538 20.57 12.53 17.94
N TYR A 539 21.82 12.97 18.02
CA TYR A 539 22.50 13.65 16.90
C TYR A 539 22.60 12.75 15.66
N ASP A 540 22.98 11.48 15.84
CA ASP A 540 23.14 10.54 14.74
C ASP A 540 21.80 10.08 14.14
N GLY A 541 20.74 10.00 14.95
CA GLY A 541 19.43 9.45 14.56
C GLY A 541 18.38 10.50 14.12
N ASP A 542 18.56 11.77 14.48
CA ASP A 542 17.56 12.81 14.24
C ASP A 542 18.13 14.04 13.50
N PRO A 543 17.66 14.35 12.28
CA PRO A 543 18.19 15.48 11.50
C PRO A 543 17.81 16.84 12.09
N VAL A 544 16.64 16.98 12.73
CA VAL A 544 16.19 18.23 13.36
C VAL A 544 17.00 18.51 14.60
N TYR A 545 17.25 17.48 15.42
CA TYR A 545 18.13 17.60 16.58
C TYR A 545 19.54 18.03 16.14
N ARG A 546 20.08 17.38 15.10
CA ARG A 546 21.40 17.65 14.55
C ARG A 546 21.57 19.09 14.08
N ASP A 547 20.59 19.60 13.33
CA ASP A 547 20.61 20.96 12.79
C ASP A 547 20.68 22.03 13.90
N ILE A 548 19.92 21.84 14.99
CA ILE A 548 19.97 22.73 16.15
C ILE A 548 21.34 22.69 16.84
N ILE A 549 21.91 21.50 17.03
CA ILE A 549 23.25 21.34 17.61
C ILE A 549 24.31 21.99 16.71
N ASP A 550 24.30 21.73 15.42
CA ASP A 550 25.28 22.27 14.46
C ASP A 550 25.19 23.79 14.37
N THR A 551 23.97 24.35 14.38
CA THR A 551 23.73 25.79 14.44
C THR A 551 24.32 26.40 15.71
N GLY A 552 24.06 25.80 16.87
CA GLY A 552 24.58 26.27 18.16
C GLY A 552 26.10 26.21 18.24
N VAL A 553 26.71 25.09 17.82
CA VAL A 553 28.16 24.91 17.79
C VAL A 553 28.81 25.89 16.81
N GLY A 554 28.20 26.14 15.65
CA GLY A 554 28.65 27.15 14.70
C GLY A 554 28.65 28.56 15.29
N ALA A 555 27.60 28.91 16.03
CA ALA A 555 27.49 30.20 16.71
C ALA A 555 28.56 30.37 17.81
N LEU A 556 28.82 29.34 18.63
CA LEU A 556 29.90 29.34 19.63
C LEU A 556 31.28 29.55 19.01
N ARG A 557 31.57 28.82 17.91
CA ARG A 557 32.85 28.97 17.19
C ARG A 557 33.04 30.39 16.65
N THR A 558 31.94 31.03 16.24
CA THR A 558 31.97 32.39 15.69
C THR A 558 32.14 33.45 16.77
N SER A 559 31.59 33.24 17.97
CA SER A 559 31.71 34.20 19.08
C SER A 559 33.11 34.23 19.68
N GLY A 560 33.86 33.12 19.59
CA GLY A 560 35.21 33.01 20.16
C GLY A 560 35.24 33.06 21.69
N VAL A 561 34.10 32.81 22.34
CA VAL A 561 34.01 32.79 23.80
C VAL A 561 34.69 31.54 24.34
N GLU A 562 35.60 31.73 25.30
CA GLU A 562 36.18 30.64 26.07
C GLU A 562 35.23 30.33 27.24
N LEU A 563 34.80 29.08 27.35
CA LEU A 563 33.86 28.64 28.38
C LEU A 563 34.60 27.84 29.44
N ASP A 564 34.35 28.16 30.70
CA ASP A 564 34.73 27.26 31.78
C ASP A 564 33.88 25.99 31.77
N GLU A 565 34.20 25.06 32.65
CA GLU A 565 33.56 23.76 32.69
C GLU A 565 32.09 23.80 33.17
N GLU A 566 31.70 24.79 33.98
CA GLU A 566 30.30 25.00 34.37
C GLU A 566 29.49 25.65 33.23
N GLU A 567 30.05 26.68 32.61
CA GLU A 567 29.46 27.38 31.47
C GLU A 567 29.27 26.44 30.28
N ARG A 568 30.27 25.58 30.00
CA ARG A 568 30.18 24.53 28.98
C ARG A 568 29.00 23.60 29.24
N ARG A 569 28.86 23.09 30.46
CA ARG A 569 27.72 22.23 30.82
C ARG A 569 26.38 22.95 30.67
N ARG A 570 26.31 24.23 31.03
CA ARG A 570 25.10 25.05 30.86
C ARG A 570 24.73 25.20 29.38
N VAL A 571 25.71 25.47 28.52
CA VAL A 571 25.55 25.56 27.07
C VAL A 571 25.10 24.23 26.47
N GLU A 572 25.73 23.12 26.86
CA GLU A 572 25.35 21.79 26.37
C GLU A 572 23.91 21.43 26.78
N ARG A 573 23.50 21.76 28.01
CA ARG A 573 22.13 21.59 28.49
C ARG A 573 21.13 22.42 27.69
N PHE A 574 21.42 23.71 27.46
CA PHE A 574 20.61 24.58 26.62
C PHE A 574 20.39 23.98 25.23
N LEU A 575 21.47 23.66 24.53
CA LEU A 575 21.41 23.12 23.17
C LEU A 575 20.67 21.79 23.12
N ALA A 576 20.94 20.88 24.05
CA ALA A 576 20.25 19.59 24.11
C ALA A 576 18.75 19.75 24.33
N SER A 577 18.32 20.59 25.27
CA SER A 577 16.89 20.82 25.54
C SER A 577 16.17 21.49 24.38
N THR A 578 16.79 22.51 23.77
CA THR A 578 16.22 23.17 22.59
C THR A 578 16.12 22.22 21.39
N ALA A 579 17.14 21.38 21.18
CA ALA A 579 17.15 20.38 20.12
C ALA A 579 16.09 19.29 20.35
N LEU A 580 15.88 18.82 21.59
CA LEU A 580 14.81 17.87 21.93
C LEU A 580 13.42 18.47 21.71
N ALA A 581 13.19 19.72 22.14
CA ALA A 581 11.93 20.41 21.90
C ALA A 581 11.66 20.58 20.40
N ALA A 582 12.68 20.93 19.61
CA ALA A 582 12.58 20.99 18.15
C ALA A 582 12.29 19.62 17.53
N ALA A 583 12.95 18.56 17.99
CA ALA A 583 12.75 17.19 17.50
C ALA A 583 11.32 16.65 17.80
N LEU A 584 10.77 16.97 18.97
CA LEU A 584 9.37 16.67 19.33
C LEU A 584 8.40 17.42 18.42
N ARG A 585 8.59 18.73 18.25
CA ARG A 585 7.75 19.56 17.37
C ARG A 585 7.83 19.15 15.91
N GLY A 586 9.01 18.73 15.44
CA GLY A 586 9.19 18.18 14.11
C GLY A 586 8.24 17.02 13.84
N ARG A 587 7.98 16.18 14.86
CA ARG A 587 7.06 15.02 14.84
C ARG A 587 5.60 15.40 15.08
N GLY A 588 5.27 16.68 14.99
CA GLY A 588 3.91 17.17 15.19
C GLY A 588 3.47 17.26 16.65
N VAL A 589 4.36 17.02 17.60
CA VAL A 589 4.06 17.23 19.01
C VAL A 589 4.22 18.72 19.31
N SER A 590 3.13 19.47 19.12
CA SER A 590 3.11 20.92 19.36
C SER A 590 2.69 21.22 20.80
N PRO A 591 3.45 22.04 21.55
CA PRO A 591 3.02 22.49 22.86
C PRO A 591 1.94 23.58 22.73
N ASP A 592 0.90 23.46 23.55
CA ASP A 592 -0.10 24.51 23.80
C ASP A 592 0.38 25.49 24.88
N ALA A 593 1.32 25.06 25.72
CA ALA A 593 1.96 25.90 26.72
C ALA A 593 3.40 25.44 26.98
N LEU A 594 4.26 26.42 27.26
CA LEU A 594 5.66 26.22 27.60
C LEU A 594 5.92 26.74 29.01
N LEU A 595 6.66 25.99 29.80
CA LEU A 595 7.13 26.40 31.11
C LEU A 595 8.62 26.09 31.21
N GLY A 596 9.41 27.00 31.78
CA GLY A 596 10.86 26.80 31.87
C GLY A 596 11.46 27.25 33.19
N THR A 597 12.46 26.51 33.66
CA THR A 597 13.28 26.83 34.85
C THR A 597 14.76 26.76 34.51
N GLY A 598 15.61 27.47 35.25
CA GLY A 598 17.05 27.45 35.00
C GLY A 598 17.41 27.86 33.57
N VAL A 599 18.35 27.11 32.97
CA VAL A 599 18.68 27.21 31.54
C VAL A 599 17.53 26.78 30.62
N GLY A 600 16.61 25.95 31.11
CA GLY A 600 15.40 25.55 30.41
C GLY A 600 14.44 26.71 30.13
N ALA A 601 14.48 27.81 30.90
CA ALA A 601 13.71 29.01 30.61
C ALA A 601 14.12 29.69 29.29
N VAL A 602 15.43 29.76 29.00
CA VAL A 602 15.93 30.27 27.72
C VAL A 602 15.60 29.29 26.59
N ALA A 603 15.69 27.98 26.84
CA ALA A 603 15.26 26.98 25.87
C ALA A 603 13.75 27.06 25.56
N ALA A 604 12.91 27.33 26.56
CA ALA A 604 11.48 27.59 26.40
C ALA A 604 11.22 28.85 25.57
N ALA A 605 11.96 29.94 25.82
CA ALA A 605 11.88 31.16 25.00
C ALA A 605 12.24 30.89 23.53
N CYS A 606 13.23 30.04 23.27
CA CYS A 606 13.57 29.60 21.91
C CYS A 606 12.44 28.76 21.29
N ALA A 607 11.89 27.80 22.04
CA ALA A 607 10.77 26.97 21.58
C ALA A 607 9.50 27.79 21.31
N ALA A 608 9.25 28.85 22.10
CA ALA A 608 8.16 29.79 21.89
C ALA A 608 8.40 30.76 20.71
N GLY A 609 9.60 30.77 20.12
CA GLY A 609 9.97 31.68 19.03
C GLY A 609 10.31 33.10 19.48
N VAL A 610 10.47 33.33 20.79
CA VAL A 610 10.92 34.62 21.35
C VAL A 610 12.36 34.89 20.93
N LEU A 611 13.23 33.88 21.05
CA LEU A 611 14.65 33.94 20.70
C LEU A 611 14.97 32.92 19.61
N THR A 612 15.93 33.24 18.75
CA THR A 612 16.63 32.24 17.93
C THR A 612 17.66 31.48 18.75
N VAL A 613 18.10 30.31 18.27
CA VAL A 613 19.14 29.52 18.96
C VAL A 613 20.42 30.32 19.20
N PRO A 614 20.98 31.07 18.22
CA PRO A 614 22.16 31.90 18.46
C PRO A 614 21.93 33.04 19.48
N GLU A 615 20.75 33.68 19.47
CA GLU A 615 20.40 34.73 20.44
C GLU A 615 20.30 34.16 21.87
N GLY A 616 19.62 33.03 22.05
CA GLY A 616 19.51 32.35 23.35
C GLY A 616 20.87 31.87 23.86
N LEU A 617 21.71 31.34 22.98
CA LEU A 617 23.09 30.96 23.30
C LEU A 617 23.94 32.17 23.74
N GLY A 618 23.76 33.31 23.06
CA GLY A 618 24.34 34.59 23.45
C GLY A 618 23.97 35.01 24.87
N LEU A 619 22.71 34.82 25.23
CA LEU A 619 22.21 35.11 26.58
C LEU A 619 22.79 34.16 27.63
N VAL A 620 22.88 32.86 27.33
CA VAL A 620 23.42 31.82 28.23
C VAL A 620 24.91 32.01 28.52
N THR A 621 25.67 32.48 27.52
CA THR A 621 27.13 32.65 27.59
C THR A 621 27.57 34.08 27.91
N GLY A 622 26.67 35.06 27.82
CA GLY A 622 27.04 36.48 27.84
C GLY A 622 27.85 36.94 26.62
N SER A 623 27.99 36.11 25.58
CA SER A 623 28.84 36.38 24.41
C SER A 623 28.25 37.37 23.40
N LEU A 624 26.97 37.70 23.53
CA LEU A 624 26.28 38.68 22.69
C LEU A 624 25.84 39.88 23.54
N ALA A 625 26.17 41.08 23.07
CA ALA A 625 25.62 42.31 23.64
C ALA A 625 24.10 42.37 23.41
N ASP A 626 23.36 42.90 24.38
CA ASP A 626 21.89 42.95 24.41
C ASP A 626 21.30 43.57 23.16
N ALA A 627 21.97 44.58 22.60
CA ALA A 627 21.56 45.25 21.35
C ALA A 627 21.54 44.31 20.12
N ARG A 628 22.14 43.12 20.20
CA ARG A 628 22.12 42.09 19.15
C ARG A 628 21.12 40.96 19.41
N ILE A 629 20.43 40.98 20.55
CA ILE A 629 19.35 40.05 20.87
C ILE A 629 18.04 40.78 20.58
N ILE A 630 17.22 40.23 19.69
CA ILE A 630 15.95 40.85 19.30
C ILE A 630 14.80 39.92 19.73
N PRO A 631 14.28 40.03 20.97
CA PRO A 631 13.14 39.25 21.42
C PRO A 631 11.91 39.51 20.57
N ARG A 632 11.12 38.46 20.36
CA ARG A 632 9.87 38.49 19.57
C ARG A 632 8.71 38.06 20.46
N ALA A 633 7.49 38.46 20.08
CA ALA A 633 6.29 37.99 20.76
C ALA A 633 6.23 36.45 20.74
N PRO A 634 5.89 35.80 21.88
CA PRO A 634 5.81 34.35 21.96
C PRO A 634 4.70 33.83 21.04
N ARG A 635 5.01 32.80 20.25
CA ARG A 635 4.04 32.09 19.39
C ARG A 635 3.27 31.00 20.13
N VAL A 636 3.77 30.61 21.30
CA VAL A 636 3.17 29.64 22.21
C VAL A 636 3.18 30.28 23.61
N PRO A 637 2.07 30.26 24.36
CA PRO A 637 2.00 30.80 25.72
C PRO A 637 3.15 30.30 26.61
N LEU A 638 3.80 31.23 27.30
CA LEU A 638 4.85 30.95 28.27
C LEU A 638 4.29 31.13 29.69
N TYR A 639 4.57 30.19 30.58
CA TYR A 639 4.16 30.24 31.97
C TYR A 639 5.37 30.37 32.89
N SER A 640 5.23 31.17 33.94
CA SER A 640 6.19 31.25 35.02
C SER A 640 6.28 29.92 35.78
N PRO A 641 7.37 29.65 36.51
CA PRO A 641 7.46 28.49 37.39
C PRO A 641 6.34 28.39 38.45
N ALA A 642 5.68 29.52 38.74
CA ALA A 642 4.54 29.62 39.64
C ALA A 642 3.17 29.40 38.97
N GLY A 643 3.13 29.09 37.66
CA GLY A 643 1.90 28.75 36.94
C GLY A 643 1.12 29.92 36.38
N GLN A 644 1.71 31.12 36.38
CA GLN A 644 1.09 32.31 35.79
C GLN A 644 1.55 32.50 34.35
N GLU A 645 0.61 32.72 33.44
CA GLU A 645 0.91 33.08 32.05
C GLU A 645 1.67 34.41 32.01
N LEU A 646 2.77 34.44 31.28
CA LEU A 646 3.59 35.63 31.11
C LEU A 646 2.96 36.55 30.06
N THR A 647 2.94 37.84 30.36
CA THR A 647 2.67 38.86 29.34
C THR A 647 3.80 38.92 28.31
N GLU A 648 3.55 39.50 27.13
CA GLU A 648 4.58 39.68 26.10
C GLU A 648 5.81 40.44 26.65
N ALA A 649 5.58 41.48 27.46
CA ALA A 649 6.66 42.24 28.10
C ALA A 649 7.49 41.37 29.05
N GLU A 650 6.87 40.51 29.85
CA GLU A 650 7.58 39.60 30.75
C GLU A 650 8.30 38.48 30.00
N ALA A 651 7.72 37.97 28.91
CA ALA A 651 8.32 36.92 28.09
C ALA A 651 9.53 37.40 27.28
N THR A 652 9.59 38.69 26.97
CA THR A 652 10.67 39.33 26.18
C THR A 652 11.73 40.03 27.05
N ASP A 653 11.54 40.06 28.37
CA ASP A 653 12.49 40.66 29.33
C ASP A 653 13.76 39.80 29.47
N LEU A 654 14.87 40.31 28.92
CA LEU A 654 16.17 39.67 28.95
C LEU A 654 16.77 39.56 30.36
N ASP A 655 16.50 40.53 31.24
CA ASP A 655 17.00 40.51 32.61
C ASP A 655 16.28 39.46 33.44
N ARG A 656 14.97 39.29 33.21
CA ARG A 656 14.21 38.17 33.77
C ARG A 656 14.77 36.83 33.31
N LEU A 657 15.03 36.65 32.02
CA LEU A 657 15.59 35.40 31.48
C LEU A 657 16.98 35.10 32.05
N ARG A 658 17.83 36.11 32.25
CA ARG A 658 19.14 35.97 32.92
C ARG A 658 19.00 35.58 34.38
N ALA A 659 18.09 36.22 35.12
CA ALA A 659 17.85 35.89 36.53
C ALA A 659 17.44 34.42 36.70
N LEU A 660 16.69 33.87 35.73
CA LEU A 660 16.28 32.47 35.73
C LEU A 660 17.45 31.49 35.49
N LEU A 661 18.53 31.87 34.78
CA LEU A 661 19.68 30.98 34.53
C LEU A 661 20.34 30.46 35.82
N HIS A 662 20.27 31.24 36.89
CA HIS A 662 20.84 30.93 38.19
C HIS A 662 19.83 30.32 39.16
N THR A 663 18.58 30.15 38.74
CA THR A 663 17.53 29.55 39.56
C THR A 663 17.57 28.03 39.37
N PRO A 664 17.76 27.23 40.45
CA PRO A 664 17.72 25.78 40.34
C PRO A 664 16.36 25.31 39.82
N ALA A 665 16.32 24.21 39.06
CA ALA A 665 15.06 23.56 38.72
C ALA A 665 14.35 23.12 40.02
N GLY A 666 13.27 23.80 40.38
CA GLY A 666 12.51 23.50 41.60
C GLY A 666 11.65 22.25 41.46
N SER A 667 11.42 21.55 42.57
CA SER A 667 10.59 20.33 42.65
C SER A 667 9.08 20.55 42.42
N ALA A 668 8.64 21.80 42.28
CA ALA A 668 7.22 22.18 42.13
C ALA A 668 6.72 22.13 40.66
N LEU A 669 7.57 21.78 39.70
CA LEU A 669 7.24 21.84 38.27
C LEU A 669 6.00 20.99 37.91
N ALA A 670 5.90 19.77 38.46
CA ALA A 670 4.77 18.88 38.22
C ALA A 670 3.46 19.41 38.82
N GLU A 671 3.52 20.09 39.97
CA GLU A 671 2.37 20.73 40.59
C GLU A 671 1.88 21.90 39.73
N THR A 672 2.81 22.74 39.27
CA THR A 672 2.52 23.87 38.38
C THR A 672 1.90 23.41 37.06
N VAL A 673 2.47 22.38 36.43
CA VAL A 673 1.92 21.80 35.19
C VAL A 673 0.53 21.20 35.44
N GLY A 674 0.31 20.56 36.59
CA GLY A 674 -0.99 20.02 36.99
C GLY A 674 -2.11 21.08 37.06
N GLN A 675 -1.78 22.33 37.39
CA GLN A 675 -2.76 23.43 37.41
C GLN A 675 -3.28 23.79 36.01
N LEU A 676 -2.49 23.55 34.96
CA LEU A 676 -2.88 23.77 33.56
C LEU A 676 -3.81 22.69 33.03
N LYS A 677 -3.95 21.57 33.75
CA LYS A 677 -4.77 20.40 33.39
C LYS A 677 -4.54 19.92 31.94
N PRO A 678 -3.27 19.69 31.53
CA PRO A 678 -2.99 19.27 30.17
C PRO A 678 -3.48 17.84 29.90
N ALA A 679 -3.73 17.53 28.63
CA ALA A 679 -4.00 16.14 28.23
C ALA A 679 -2.75 15.27 28.41
N ALA A 680 -1.57 15.84 28.19
CA ALA A 680 -0.26 15.26 28.50
C ALA A 680 0.80 16.35 28.67
N TRP A 681 1.90 16.06 29.35
CA TRP A 681 3.03 16.99 29.41
C TRP A 681 4.36 16.27 29.27
N ILE A 682 5.37 17.01 28.82
CA ILE A 682 6.70 16.48 28.54
C ILE A 682 7.72 17.24 29.36
N GLU A 683 8.46 16.52 30.20
CA GLU A 683 9.64 17.05 30.84
C GLU A 683 10.80 17.00 29.84
N ILE A 684 11.41 18.16 29.56
CA ILE A 684 12.50 18.32 28.59
C ILE A 684 13.71 18.91 29.30
N GLY A 685 14.67 18.03 29.60
CA GLY A 685 15.99 18.40 30.08
C GLY A 685 17.04 18.04 29.03
N THR A 686 18.08 17.32 29.46
CA THR A 686 19.05 16.64 28.57
C THR A 686 18.49 15.34 27.96
N ALA A 687 17.29 14.94 28.40
CA ALA A 687 16.47 13.85 27.88
C ALA A 687 14.99 14.24 28.00
N VAL A 688 14.11 13.42 27.41
CA VAL A 688 12.66 13.62 27.51
C VAL A 688 11.97 12.53 28.31
N THR A 689 10.93 12.92 29.04
CA THR A 689 9.98 12.02 29.69
C THR A 689 8.56 12.52 29.40
N ALA A 690 7.72 11.67 28.81
CA ALA A 690 6.30 11.98 28.63
C ALA A 690 5.49 11.55 29.85
N HIS A 691 4.62 12.42 30.33
CA HIS A 691 3.69 12.18 31.42
C HIS A 691 2.27 12.16 30.87
N LEU A 692 1.64 10.99 30.91
CA LEU A 692 0.29 10.74 30.41
C LEU A 692 -0.71 10.67 31.57
N PRO A 693 -2.03 10.71 31.32
CA PRO A 693 -3.04 10.53 32.37
C PRO A 693 -2.92 9.20 33.13
N SER A 694 -2.39 8.16 32.47
CA SER A 694 -2.14 6.83 33.05
C SER A 694 -0.80 6.70 33.79
N GLY A 695 0.01 7.77 33.84
CA GLY A 695 1.35 7.78 34.41
C GLY A 695 2.44 8.12 33.39
N ALA A 696 3.69 8.16 33.85
CA ALA A 696 4.84 8.43 33.00
C ALA A 696 5.08 7.29 32.01
N ALA A 697 5.43 7.64 30.78
CA ALA A 697 5.90 6.70 29.78
C ALA A 697 7.20 6.01 30.25
N ALA A 698 7.48 4.82 29.69
CA ALA A 698 8.72 4.12 29.98
C ALA A 698 9.94 4.99 29.62
N THR A 699 11.00 4.88 30.43
CA THR A 699 12.24 5.65 30.26
C THR A 699 13.43 4.72 29.98
N PRO A 700 13.59 4.23 28.73
CA PRO A 700 14.74 3.41 28.30
C PRO A 700 16.08 4.01 28.71
N THR A 701 17.17 3.25 28.82
CA THR A 701 18.48 3.83 29.15
C THR A 701 19.04 4.69 28.01
N ASP A 702 18.87 4.23 26.76
CA ASP A 702 19.28 4.97 25.55
C ASP A 702 18.41 6.23 25.32
N ARG A 703 19.08 7.38 25.12
CA ARG A 703 18.42 8.70 25.02
C ARG A 703 17.54 8.84 23.77
N HIS A 704 17.95 8.22 22.65
CA HIS A 704 17.15 8.26 21.42
C HIS A 704 15.89 7.43 21.56
N SER A 705 16.01 6.24 22.15
CA SER A 705 14.88 5.38 22.49
C SER A 705 13.91 6.07 23.46
N ARG A 706 14.40 6.85 24.45
CA ARG A 706 13.53 7.68 25.30
C ARG A 706 12.70 8.67 24.50
N LEU A 707 13.32 9.40 23.56
CA LEU A 707 12.62 10.34 22.69
C LEU A 707 11.53 9.64 21.88
N LEU A 708 11.87 8.53 21.25
CA LEU A 708 10.91 7.76 20.45
C LEU A 708 9.79 7.15 21.29
N THR A 709 10.08 6.66 22.50
CA THR A 709 9.06 6.16 23.44
C THR A 709 8.09 7.28 23.87
N ALA A 710 8.60 8.48 24.16
CA ALA A 710 7.76 9.64 24.49
C ALA A 710 6.84 10.02 23.33
N VAL A 711 7.36 10.05 22.10
CA VAL A 711 6.57 10.32 20.88
C VAL A 711 5.50 9.25 20.67
N GLY A 712 5.86 7.97 20.76
CA GLY A 712 4.92 6.86 20.59
C GLY A 712 3.77 6.91 21.59
N ALA A 713 4.09 7.14 22.86
CA ALA A 713 3.12 7.25 23.94
C ALA A 713 2.12 8.41 23.75
N LEU A 714 2.57 9.54 23.20
CA LEU A 714 1.71 10.67 22.85
C LEU A 714 0.84 10.35 21.62
N TRP A 715 1.41 9.72 20.61
CA TRP A 715 0.67 9.34 19.41
C TRP A 715 -0.45 8.35 19.70
N GLU A 716 -0.23 7.42 20.63
CA GLU A 716 -1.27 6.50 21.13
C GLU A 716 -2.48 7.24 21.74
N LEU A 717 -2.30 8.45 22.26
CA LEU A 717 -3.39 9.29 22.76
C LEU A 717 -4.09 10.09 21.67
N GLY A 718 -3.55 10.15 20.45
CA GLY A 718 -4.03 11.05 19.41
C GLY A 718 -3.19 12.33 19.23
N ILE A 719 -2.06 12.45 19.96
CA ILE A 719 -1.20 13.64 19.94
C ILE A 719 0.01 13.41 19.02
N GLY A 720 0.16 14.21 17.97
CA GLY A 720 1.27 14.14 17.02
C GLY A 720 0.82 14.21 15.55
N GLY A 721 1.79 14.25 14.63
CA GLY A 721 1.57 14.44 13.19
C GLY A 721 1.61 15.91 12.74
N PRO A 722 2.01 16.22 11.47
CA PRO A 722 2.28 15.33 10.34
C PRO A 722 3.70 14.75 10.33
N TRP A 723 3.84 13.46 10.01
CA TRP A 723 5.12 12.72 10.06
C TRP A 723 6.09 13.02 8.91
N ALA A 724 5.61 13.68 7.85
CA ALA A 724 6.41 13.94 6.64
C ALA A 724 7.59 14.89 6.88
N THR A 725 7.52 15.76 7.91
CA THR A 725 8.49 16.83 8.17
C THR A 725 9.77 16.39 8.89
N VAL A 726 9.86 15.14 9.32
CA VAL A 726 10.92 14.64 10.23
C VAL A 726 11.96 13.78 9.52
N HIS A 727 11.68 13.38 8.30
CA HIS A 727 12.47 12.38 7.61
C HIS A 727 13.48 13.04 6.68
N ASP A 728 14.70 12.50 6.72
CA ASP A 728 15.69 12.73 5.68
C ASP A 728 15.05 12.37 4.32
N ILE A 729 15.22 13.26 3.34
CA ILE A 729 14.74 13.12 1.95
C ILE A 729 15.20 11.81 1.31
N SER A 730 16.17 11.12 1.89
CA SER A 730 16.66 9.82 1.42
C SER A 730 15.75 8.62 1.71
N ARG A 731 14.74 8.71 2.60
CA ARG A 731 13.88 7.57 3.00
C ARG A 731 12.98 7.08 1.86
N GLY A 732 12.96 5.77 1.65
CA GLY A 732 12.15 5.12 0.61
C GLY A 732 10.95 4.38 1.18
N ARG A 733 9.93 4.18 0.34
CA ARG A 733 8.77 3.33 0.67
C ARG A 733 9.09 1.88 0.35
N VAL A 734 8.79 0.99 1.28
CA VAL A 734 9.01 -0.46 1.17
C VAL A 734 7.73 -1.24 1.47
N PRO A 735 7.52 -2.44 0.91
CA PRO A 735 6.39 -3.27 1.28
C PRO A 735 6.47 -3.67 2.76
N VAL A 736 5.37 -3.46 3.48
CA VAL A 736 5.19 -3.91 4.86
C VAL A 736 3.78 -4.51 4.98
N PRO A 737 3.48 -5.33 6.01
CA PRO A 737 2.18 -5.98 6.14
C PRO A 737 0.99 -5.02 5.97
N THR A 738 -0.03 -5.47 5.23
CA THR A 738 -1.28 -4.73 4.96
C THR A 738 -2.32 -4.96 6.06
N TYR A 739 -3.36 -4.13 6.07
CA TYR A 739 -4.43 -4.11 7.06
C TYR A 739 -5.13 -5.48 7.22
N PRO A 740 -5.31 -5.97 8.45
CA PRO A 740 -6.06 -7.21 8.72
C PRO A 740 -7.56 -6.93 8.73
N PHE A 741 -8.19 -6.95 7.54
CA PHE A 741 -9.63 -6.71 7.42
C PHE A 741 -10.44 -7.71 8.23
N ALA A 742 -11.43 -7.21 8.99
CA ALA A 742 -12.36 -8.05 9.72
C ALA A 742 -13.11 -9.00 8.77
N ALA A 743 -13.11 -10.29 9.11
CA ALA A 743 -13.75 -11.34 8.34
C ALA A 743 -15.26 -11.46 8.68
N THR A 744 -16.02 -10.36 8.62
CA THR A 744 -17.47 -10.36 8.92
C THR A 744 -18.28 -10.72 7.70
N ARG A 745 -19.16 -11.71 7.81
CA ARG A 745 -20.05 -12.13 6.72
C ARG A 745 -21.17 -11.12 6.50
N HIS A 746 -21.33 -10.69 5.24
CA HIS A 746 -22.38 -9.79 4.77
C HIS A 746 -23.02 -10.36 3.51
N TYR A 747 -24.16 -11.03 3.67
CA TYR A 747 -24.74 -11.79 2.58
C TYR A 747 -26.22 -12.17 2.83
N PHE A 748 -27.08 -11.88 1.86
CA PHE A 748 -28.37 -12.55 1.66
C PHE A 748 -28.19 -13.89 0.95
N ASP A 749 -28.67 -14.96 1.60
CA ASP A 749 -28.78 -16.26 0.95
C ASP A 749 -29.86 -16.23 -0.13
N ALA A 750 -29.66 -17.01 -1.19
CA ALA A 750 -30.68 -17.20 -2.20
C ALA A 750 -31.91 -17.84 -1.52
N PRO A 751 -33.14 -17.43 -1.86
CA PRO A 751 -34.33 -18.08 -1.34
C PRO A 751 -34.28 -19.57 -1.71
N ALA A 752 -34.66 -20.43 -0.77
CA ALA A 752 -34.80 -21.86 -1.05
C ALA A 752 -35.72 -22.01 -2.26
N ALA A 753 -35.34 -22.82 -3.24
CA ALA A 753 -36.21 -23.15 -4.36
C ALA A 753 -37.52 -23.68 -3.76
N THR A 754 -38.56 -22.86 -3.80
CA THR A 754 -39.90 -23.31 -3.44
C THR A 754 -40.20 -24.43 -4.41
N ALA A 755 -40.34 -25.65 -3.89
CA ALA A 755 -40.92 -26.73 -4.66
C ALA A 755 -42.27 -26.22 -5.16
N THR A 756 -42.33 -25.84 -6.43
CA THR A 756 -43.58 -25.57 -7.12
C THR A 756 -44.35 -26.88 -7.09
N THR A 757 -45.16 -27.07 -6.06
CA THR A 757 -46.29 -27.98 -6.11
C THR A 757 -47.18 -27.47 -7.23
N THR A 758 -47.03 -28.06 -8.40
CA THR A 758 -48.02 -28.00 -9.47
C THR A 758 -49.37 -28.40 -8.86
N GLN A 759 -50.29 -27.43 -8.77
CA GLN A 759 -51.72 -27.69 -8.62
C GLN A 759 -52.35 -27.79 -10.00
#